data_AF-A0A8H6FSM2-F1
#
_entry.id   AF-A0A8H6FSM2-F1
#
_cell.length_a   1.000
_cell.length_b   1.000
_cell.length_c   1.000
_cell.angle_alpha   90.00
_cell.angle_beta   90.00
_cell.angle_gamma   90.00
#
_symmetry.space_group_name_H-M   'P 1'
#
loop_
_entity.id
_entity.type
_entity.pdbx_description
1 polymer ?
#
loop_
_entity_poly.entity_id
_entity_poly.type
_entity_poly.pdbx_seq_one_letter_code
_entity_poly.pdbx_strand_id
1 'polypeptide(L)'
;MFTGDEELGKKDDDHRPHTNNAPSSSSSSSSWSARKTSPVFRRRRIIYGICALLFIYVFVKNIPDDLGPSTRDFNPGAIHVGKLPEGTVDPPAKKPKRPATPSEAEEHYHDGPIKFYKLASSLHSVARLGGQHEFNKNVLFAAASLKSASEIIPLACEMARWERNDVHFAIMGRDDMEIQEIKSLNGAVDDCNVHWHDARPDYSRWSSEFRMEVSVEASMDHIQTFVHPQVIVIDNPSREDTFFVTTLRSKAMDIGKSIIELPSDATENMMWITRLDSGSLAAWSTTYIDLLIQAPSGSSGSLVRLLKSIESADYLGTRRPHLTIELPAEIDAATWRYLENFVWPPVDSSGASHASQVSLRHRIPRRTLTEYEASARLIESFYPVRTKDSHVLLLSPQIELSPLYYHYLIYHLLEYKYSAHGKETKNSPHLMGISLELPTHFLNDSEPLVPPLMEKPPSNREGGSPGEPTPFLWQAPNSNAALYFGDKWMEFHSFLTARLSKPPTTRTKLVSKKHPSWLEFLLELMCARRYSLLYPTISIDGEAIATVHDELYQVPEEFPREPSTPASVPELNPDEPLSLVYEKKDRPPPNTEHSLSSSTLLSILPNSGDLPEIPNLPLLAFDGLTLTQNQANDDAWTFTEAYRRDIGGCKVEAEITKREPNSALDLFCHLDQVYDPMNVGVQPPKKTRRGGAQRKPEVDEDIIPAEQKESAKMEASEHLARQAGKDTASRPKIKGDDGEETQNEFHAQMERQKKQAEPGEEKVAEDDGEEEGAEVKKQEPKKPAEDPKPKTAPEKGPGW
;
A
#
# COMPACT_ATOMS: atom_id res chain seq x y z
N MET A 1 25.28 60.85 -3.89
CA MET A 1 26.01 61.88 -4.67
C MET A 1 27.42 61.35 -4.85
N PHE A 2 27.79 60.92 -6.07
CA PHE A 2 29.12 60.40 -6.48
C PHE A 2 29.62 59.14 -5.69
N THR A 3 29.65 57.94 -6.31
CA THR A 3 30.73 57.34 -7.14
C THR A 3 32.04 57.15 -6.37
N GLY A 4 32.78 56.03 -6.53
CA GLY A 4 32.57 54.86 -7.40
C GLY A 4 33.92 54.18 -7.70
N ASP A 5 33.87 52.95 -8.22
CA ASP A 5 34.89 52.30 -9.07
C ASP A 5 36.31 52.09 -8.45
N GLU A 6 37.19 51.18 -8.89
CA GLU A 6 37.10 49.87 -9.57
C GLU A 6 38.42 49.09 -9.28
N GLU A 7 38.69 48.00 -10.01
CA GLU A 7 40.02 47.35 -10.17
C GLU A 7 40.60 46.53 -8.99
N LEU A 8 41.36 45.44 -9.22
CA LEU A 8 41.49 44.57 -10.40
C LEU A 8 41.91 43.16 -9.94
N GLY A 9 41.40 42.11 -10.59
CA GLY A 9 41.66 40.71 -10.20
C GLY A 9 41.46 39.68 -11.31
N LYS A 10 41.62 40.10 -12.58
CA LYS A 10 41.39 39.26 -13.75
C LYS A 10 42.48 38.18 -13.87
N LYS A 11 42.08 36.94 -14.13
CA LYS A 11 42.83 36.06 -15.02
C LYS A 11 41.87 35.25 -15.89
N ASP A 12 41.90 35.55 -17.18
CA ASP A 12 41.17 34.81 -18.19
C ASP A 12 41.91 33.51 -18.55
N ASP A 13 41.17 32.50 -19.00
CA ASP A 13 41.55 31.65 -20.14
C ASP A 13 40.28 30.98 -20.69
N ASP A 14 39.84 31.45 -21.85
CA ASP A 14 38.67 30.95 -22.57
C ASP A 14 39.05 29.72 -23.43
N HIS A 15 38.08 28.85 -23.73
CA HIS A 15 37.82 28.36 -25.08
C HIS A 15 36.61 27.40 -25.13
N ARG A 16 35.49 27.88 -25.68
CA ARG A 16 34.38 27.04 -26.18
C ARG A 16 34.74 26.44 -27.56
N PRO A 17 34.05 25.37 -28.03
CA PRO A 17 32.72 25.52 -28.65
C PRO A 17 31.66 24.62 -27.98
N HIS A 18 30.37 24.96 -27.86
CA HIS A 18 29.36 25.02 -28.94
C HIS A 18 29.32 23.71 -29.79
N THR A 19 28.22 22.97 -29.96
CA THR A 19 26.79 23.34 -29.91
C THR A 19 25.83 22.20 -29.49
N ASN A 20 24.66 22.61 -28.96
CA ASN A 20 23.31 22.02 -29.16
C ASN A 20 22.87 20.70 -28.47
N ASN A 21 21.57 20.70 -28.15
CA ASN A 21 20.61 19.61 -27.92
C ASN A 21 20.68 18.82 -26.60
N ALA A 22 19.80 19.24 -25.67
CA ALA A 22 19.01 18.35 -24.80
C ALA A 22 18.10 17.43 -25.67
N PRO A 23 17.45 16.34 -25.18
CA PRO A 23 16.66 16.35 -23.93
C PRO A 23 16.65 15.06 -23.07
N SER A 24 15.92 15.16 -21.94
CA SER A 24 15.06 14.14 -21.30
C SER A 24 15.56 12.71 -21.02
N SER A 25 15.42 12.35 -19.75
CA SER A 25 14.96 11.04 -19.22
C SER A 25 14.55 9.95 -20.23
N SER A 26 15.06 8.73 -20.02
CA SER A 26 14.42 7.50 -20.50
C SER A 26 14.47 6.40 -19.43
N SER A 27 13.29 5.88 -19.09
CA SER A 27 13.13 4.58 -18.42
C SER A 27 13.21 3.44 -19.45
N SER A 28 13.27 2.21 -18.94
CA SER A 28 12.99 0.95 -19.66
C SER A 28 14.03 0.41 -20.67
N SER A 29 14.61 -0.72 -20.27
CA SER A 29 14.68 -2.00 -21.02
C SER A 29 15.16 -2.09 -22.49
N SER A 30 16.13 -3.01 -22.67
CA SER A 30 16.19 -4.06 -23.73
C SER A 30 16.97 -3.82 -25.04
N SER A 31 17.24 -4.93 -25.73
CA SER A 31 17.85 -5.08 -27.06
C SER A 31 19.36 -4.76 -27.22
N TRP A 32 20.20 -5.69 -26.78
CA TRP A 32 21.53 -5.85 -27.39
C TRP A 32 21.38 -6.18 -28.89
N SER A 33 21.87 -5.29 -29.76
CA SER A 33 22.01 -5.56 -31.19
C SER A 33 23.48 -5.41 -31.61
N ALA A 34 24.08 -6.53 -32.06
CA ALA A 34 25.52 -6.62 -32.28
C ALA A 34 25.97 -5.87 -33.56
N ARG A 35 26.52 -4.66 -33.41
CA ARG A 35 27.13 -3.93 -34.54
C ARG A 35 28.48 -4.54 -34.94
N LYS A 36 28.57 -4.95 -36.21
CA LYS A 36 29.74 -5.58 -36.85
C LYS A 36 30.99 -4.67 -36.76
N THR A 37 32.01 -5.07 -36.00
CA THR A 37 33.28 -4.31 -35.89
C THR A 37 34.24 -4.64 -37.04
N SER A 38 34.76 -3.61 -37.70
CA SER A 38 35.78 -3.70 -38.77
C SER A 38 37.05 -4.47 -38.33
N PRO A 39 37.67 -5.29 -39.21
CA PRO A 39 38.74 -6.22 -38.83
C PRO A 39 40.04 -5.58 -38.30
N VAL A 40 40.24 -4.27 -38.53
CA VAL A 40 41.47 -3.55 -38.12
C VAL A 40 41.68 -3.56 -36.60
N PHE A 41 40.59 -3.55 -35.80
CA PHE A 41 40.69 -3.48 -34.33
C PHE A 41 41.14 -4.78 -33.65
N ARG A 42 41.07 -5.95 -34.30
CA ARG A 42 41.44 -7.23 -33.67
C ARG A 42 42.94 -7.34 -33.35
N ARG A 43 43.83 -6.81 -34.22
CA ARG A 43 45.29 -6.97 -34.05
C ARG A 43 45.83 -6.30 -32.78
N ARG A 44 45.30 -5.14 -32.37
CA ARG A 44 45.73 -4.45 -31.14
C ARG A 44 45.31 -5.22 -29.87
N ARG A 45 44.11 -5.81 -29.83
CA ARG A 45 43.66 -6.62 -28.68
C ARG A 45 44.49 -7.90 -28.48
N ILE A 46 44.95 -8.54 -29.56
CA ILE A 46 45.84 -9.71 -29.47
C ILE A 46 47.18 -9.33 -28.83
N ILE A 47 47.78 -8.20 -29.22
CA ILE A 47 49.03 -7.71 -28.62
C ILE A 47 48.84 -7.43 -27.13
N TYR A 48 47.77 -6.72 -26.74
CA TYR A 48 47.49 -6.48 -25.31
C TYR A 48 47.23 -7.78 -24.52
N GLY A 49 46.57 -8.77 -25.11
CA GLY A 49 46.38 -10.09 -24.49
C GLY A 49 47.69 -10.85 -24.28
N ILE A 50 48.61 -10.80 -25.24
CA ILE A 50 49.97 -11.37 -25.10
C ILE A 50 50.75 -10.64 -24.01
N CYS A 51 50.73 -9.29 -23.98
CA CYS A 51 51.37 -8.51 -22.93
C CYS A 51 50.80 -8.81 -21.54
N ALA A 52 49.48 -8.96 -21.40
CA ALA A 52 48.83 -9.33 -20.15
C ALA A 52 49.23 -10.74 -19.68
N LEU A 53 49.26 -11.73 -20.59
CA LEU A 53 49.75 -13.08 -20.27
C LEU A 53 51.23 -13.09 -19.88
N LEU A 54 52.07 -12.28 -20.53
CA LEU A 54 53.48 -12.11 -20.13
C LEU A 54 53.61 -11.48 -18.75
N PHE A 55 52.78 -10.49 -18.43
CA PHE A 55 52.76 -9.84 -17.12
C PHE A 55 52.29 -10.80 -16.01
N ILE A 56 51.24 -11.59 -16.27
CA ILE A 56 50.76 -12.64 -15.36
C ILE A 56 51.83 -13.72 -15.17
N TYR A 57 52.51 -14.17 -16.25
CA TYR A 57 53.59 -15.15 -16.16
C TYR A 57 54.77 -14.64 -15.31
N VAL A 58 55.19 -13.38 -15.52
CA VAL A 58 56.25 -12.76 -14.71
C VAL A 58 55.80 -12.55 -13.26
N PHE A 59 54.54 -12.19 -13.02
CA PHE A 59 53.99 -12.03 -11.68
C PHE A 59 53.98 -13.36 -10.92
N VAL A 60 53.37 -14.41 -11.49
CA VAL A 60 53.30 -15.76 -10.88
C VAL A 60 54.70 -16.33 -10.64
N LYS A 61 55.66 -16.10 -11.54
CA LYS A 61 57.04 -16.58 -11.38
C LYS A 61 57.88 -15.78 -10.35
N ASN A 62 57.42 -14.61 -9.94
CA ASN A 62 58.09 -13.74 -8.96
C ASN A 62 57.33 -13.63 -7.63
N ILE A 63 56.32 -14.48 -7.38
CA ILE A 63 55.77 -14.67 -6.02
C ILE A 63 56.80 -15.53 -5.24
N PRO A 64 57.32 -15.05 -4.10
CA PRO A 64 58.07 -15.91 -3.18
C PRO A 64 57.10 -16.79 -2.38
N ASP A 65 57.37 -18.10 -2.32
CA ASP A 65 56.56 -19.10 -1.62
C ASP A 65 56.69 -19.06 -0.08
N ASP A 66 56.50 -17.88 0.54
CA ASP A 66 56.63 -17.69 1.99
C ASP A 66 55.68 -16.63 2.56
N LEU A 67 54.38 -16.79 2.26
CA LEU A 67 53.29 -15.96 2.80
C LEU A 67 52.20 -16.83 3.46
N GLY A 68 52.48 -17.26 4.69
CA GLY A 68 51.46 -17.84 5.59
C GLY A 68 50.38 -16.81 6.00
N PRO A 69 49.24 -17.27 6.54
CA PRO A 69 48.11 -16.40 6.89
C PRO A 69 48.46 -15.40 8.01
N SER A 70 48.29 -14.11 7.70
CA SER A 70 48.56 -12.99 8.63
C SER A 70 47.41 -12.81 9.64
N THR A 71 47.48 -13.47 10.80
CA THR A 71 46.70 -13.09 11.98
C THR A 71 47.13 -11.69 12.46
N ARG A 72 46.26 -10.70 12.31
CA ARG A 72 46.48 -9.32 12.76
C ARG A 72 45.57 -9.03 13.95
N ASP A 73 46.08 -9.26 15.14
CA ASP A 73 45.37 -8.91 16.38
C ASP A 73 45.26 -7.39 16.51
N PHE A 74 44.04 -6.86 16.38
CA PHE A 74 43.74 -5.45 16.60
C PHE A 74 43.24 -5.27 18.05
N ASN A 75 44.09 -4.73 18.92
CA ASN A 75 43.80 -4.61 20.36
C ASN A 75 43.65 -3.14 20.79
N PRO A 76 42.42 -2.59 20.86
CA PRO A 76 42.15 -1.22 21.29
C PRO A 76 41.92 -1.11 22.80
N GLY A 77 42.96 -1.27 23.64
CA GLY A 77 42.77 -1.39 25.10
C GLY A 77 43.88 -0.92 26.05
N ALA A 78 44.86 -0.13 25.60
CA ALA A 78 46.05 0.22 26.42
C ALA A 78 45.95 1.61 27.12
N ILE A 79 45.22 1.71 28.23
CA ILE A 79 45.27 2.89 29.12
C ILE A 79 46.27 2.64 30.27
N HIS A 80 47.14 3.62 30.54
CA HIS A 80 48.13 3.55 31.62
C HIS A 80 47.49 3.56 33.02
N VAL A 81 47.90 2.60 33.87
CA VAL A 81 47.89 2.73 35.33
C VAL A 81 49.29 2.35 35.85
N GLY A 82 49.78 3.09 36.85
CA GLY A 82 51.20 3.08 37.23
C GLY A 82 51.65 1.96 38.19
N LYS A 83 52.94 1.62 38.12
CA LYS A 83 53.65 0.78 39.11
C LYS A 83 53.84 1.51 40.45
N LEU A 84 53.51 0.84 41.55
CA LEU A 84 54.21 0.99 42.84
C LEU A 84 54.27 -0.40 43.54
N PRO A 85 55.15 -0.60 44.55
CA PRO A 85 55.80 -1.89 44.75
C PRO A 85 55.17 -2.83 45.79
N GLU A 86 55.28 -4.12 45.47
CA GLU A 86 55.73 -5.23 46.33
C GLU A 86 55.81 -4.95 47.85
N GLY A 87 54.90 -5.58 48.61
CA GLY A 87 54.91 -5.63 50.08
C GLY A 87 54.53 -7.03 50.57
N THR A 88 55.37 -7.64 51.39
CA THR A 88 55.26 -9.03 51.84
C THR A 88 54.30 -9.21 53.03
N VAL A 89 53.29 -10.09 52.90
CA VAL A 89 52.49 -10.61 54.02
C VAL A 89 52.16 -12.09 53.78
N ASP A 90 52.39 -12.93 54.79
CA ASP A 90 52.11 -14.38 54.76
C ASP A 90 50.60 -14.74 54.86
N PRO A 91 50.18 -15.94 54.39
CA PRO A 91 48.77 -16.22 54.11
C PRO A 91 47.95 -16.66 55.34
N PRO A 92 46.75 -16.10 55.57
CA PRO A 92 45.80 -16.62 56.54
C PRO A 92 45.06 -17.87 56.01
N ALA A 93 44.85 -18.84 56.91
CA ALA A 93 44.37 -20.19 56.66
C ALA A 93 43.12 -20.34 55.76
N LYS A 94 43.12 -21.42 54.96
CA LYS A 94 41.97 -21.91 54.18
C LYS A 94 40.72 -22.05 55.06
N LYS A 95 39.64 -21.33 54.72
CA LYS A 95 38.27 -21.74 55.04
C LYS A 95 37.70 -22.52 53.85
N PRO A 96 36.91 -23.59 54.04
CA PRO A 96 36.37 -24.35 52.93
C PRO A 96 35.38 -23.49 52.14
N LYS A 97 35.63 -23.33 50.83
CA LYS A 97 34.61 -22.83 49.90
C LYS A 97 33.42 -23.80 49.96
N ARG A 98 32.21 -23.28 50.18
CA ARG A 98 31.00 -23.90 49.61
C ARG A 98 31.19 -23.94 48.08
N PRO A 99 30.64 -24.91 47.34
CA PRO A 99 30.63 -24.82 45.89
C PRO A 99 29.96 -23.49 45.51
N ALA A 100 30.70 -22.63 44.84
CA ALA A 100 30.10 -21.56 44.08
C ALA A 100 29.46 -22.21 42.85
N THR A 101 28.29 -21.73 42.44
CA THR A 101 27.89 -21.84 41.03
C THR A 101 29.01 -21.23 40.19
N PRO A 102 29.37 -21.81 39.03
CA PRO A 102 30.31 -21.16 38.13
C PRO A 102 29.77 -19.78 37.77
N SER A 103 30.66 -18.80 37.65
CA SER A 103 30.30 -17.52 37.05
C SER A 103 30.07 -17.73 35.55
N GLU A 104 29.14 -17.00 34.94
CA GLU A 104 28.80 -17.13 33.50
C GLU A 104 30.03 -17.02 32.57
N ALA A 105 31.05 -16.27 33.01
CA ALA A 105 32.37 -16.15 32.37
C ALA A 105 33.22 -17.45 32.34
N GLU A 106 32.83 -18.51 33.05
CA GLU A 106 33.46 -19.84 33.00
C GLU A 106 32.80 -20.78 31.97
N GLU A 107 31.60 -20.47 31.46
CA GLU A 107 30.93 -21.29 30.43
C GLU A 107 31.19 -20.77 29.00
N HIS A 108 31.13 -19.45 28.75
CA HIS A 108 31.20 -18.85 27.40
C HIS A 108 32.64 -18.48 26.93
N TYR A 109 33.52 -19.47 26.73
CA TYR A 109 34.96 -19.24 26.43
C TYR A 109 35.48 -19.79 25.07
N HIS A 110 34.62 -20.40 24.25
CA HIS A 110 35.04 -21.06 23.00
C HIS A 110 34.94 -20.13 21.78
N ASP A 111 36.09 -19.81 21.17
CA ASP A 111 36.26 -19.00 19.96
C ASP A 111 36.71 -19.82 18.73
N GLY A 112 36.39 -21.12 18.67
CA GLY A 112 36.77 -22.00 17.56
C GLY A 112 36.08 -21.67 16.22
N PRO A 113 36.55 -22.23 15.08
CA PRO A 113 35.85 -22.07 13.80
C PRO A 113 34.42 -22.62 13.89
N ILE A 114 33.47 -22.00 13.19
CA ILE A 114 32.04 -22.33 13.24
C ILE A 114 31.69 -23.46 12.26
N LYS A 115 30.96 -24.48 12.71
CA LYS A 115 30.48 -25.60 11.87
C LYS A 115 29.04 -25.96 12.15
N PHE A 116 28.19 -25.88 11.12
CA PHE A 116 26.79 -26.28 11.20
C PHE A 116 26.59 -27.74 10.77
N TYR A 117 26.76 -28.68 11.71
CA TYR A 117 26.64 -30.12 11.42
C TYR A 117 25.21 -30.56 11.00
N LYS A 118 24.18 -29.87 11.49
CA LYS A 118 22.76 -30.23 11.27
C LYS A 118 22.03 -29.31 10.27
N LEU A 119 22.47 -28.06 10.10
CA LEU A 119 21.82 -27.10 9.19
C LEU A 119 21.82 -27.60 7.73
N ALA A 120 22.95 -28.08 7.23
CA ALA A 120 23.10 -28.43 5.81
C ALA A 120 22.10 -29.49 5.34
N SER A 121 21.85 -30.55 6.12
CA SER A 121 20.87 -31.60 5.76
C SER A 121 19.43 -31.07 5.77
N SER A 122 19.09 -30.18 6.72
CA SER A 122 17.77 -29.55 6.75
C SER A 122 17.53 -28.59 5.57
N LEU A 123 18.54 -27.82 5.15
CA LEU A 123 18.42 -26.93 3.98
C LEU A 123 18.29 -27.70 2.66
N HIS A 124 18.93 -28.87 2.53
CA HIS A 124 18.81 -29.69 1.33
C HIS A 124 17.45 -30.40 1.22
N SER A 125 16.74 -30.66 2.32
CA SER A 125 15.40 -31.27 2.25
C SER A 125 14.33 -30.30 1.73
N VAL A 126 14.48 -29.00 2.00
CA VAL A 126 13.56 -27.93 1.56
C VAL A 126 13.88 -27.32 0.20
N ALA A 127 14.93 -27.79 -0.50
CA ALA A 127 15.36 -27.25 -1.79
C ALA A 127 14.31 -27.34 -2.94
N ARG A 128 13.15 -27.97 -2.70
CA ARG A 128 12.00 -27.99 -3.61
C ARG A 128 11.03 -26.81 -3.42
N LEU A 129 11.07 -26.11 -2.28
CA LEU A 129 10.14 -25.03 -1.90
C LEU A 129 10.51 -23.68 -2.54
N GLY A 130 10.85 -23.67 -3.83
CA GLY A 130 11.09 -22.45 -4.59
C GLY A 130 12.22 -21.52 -4.12
N GLY A 131 13.03 -21.87 -3.11
CA GLY A 131 14.06 -21.01 -2.50
C GLY A 131 15.24 -20.61 -3.41
N GLN A 132 15.21 -21.01 -4.69
CA GLN A 132 16.07 -20.49 -5.76
C GLN A 132 15.46 -19.28 -6.49
N HIS A 133 14.23 -18.88 -6.15
CA HIS A 133 13.54 -17.72 -6.68
C HIS A 133 13.49 -16.59 -5.64
N GLU A 134 13.74 -15.37 -6.11
CA GLU A 134 13.66 -14.13 -5.32
C GLU A 134 12.26 -13.91 -4.73
N PHE A 135 11.22 -14.30 -5.48
CA PHE A 135 9.83 -14.35 -5.04
C PHE A 135 9.42 -15.81 -4.84
N ASN A 136 9.09 -16.17 -3.61
CA ASN A 136 8.65 -17.50 -3.19
C ASN A 136 7.67 -17.35 -2.00
N LYS A 137 7.22 -18.47 -1.42
CA LYS A 137 6.24 -18.48 -0.32
C LYS A 137 6.85 -18.56 1.09
N ASN A 138 8.17 -18.43 1.21
CA ASN A 138 8.90 -18.93 2.36
C ASN A 138 8.93 -17.90 3.50
N VAL A 139 8.43 -18.30 4.67
CA VAL A 139 8.40 -17.49 5.90
C VAL A 139 9.35 -18.12 6.92
N LEU A 140 10.26 -17.33 7.50
CA LEU A 140 11.20 -17.82 8.51
C LEU A 140 10.80 -17.34 9.91
N PHE A 141 10.41 -18.26 10.78
CA PHE A 141 10.45 -18.04 12.22
C PHE A 141 11.87 -18.33 12.72
N ALA A 142 12.41 -17.49 13.59
CA ALA A 142 13.75 -17.67 14.16
C ALA A 142 13.76 -17.40 15.66
N ALA A 143 14.51 -18.19 16.41
CA ALA A 143 14.70 -17.99 17.85
C ALA A 143 16.10 -18.42 18.31
N ALA A 144 16.62 -17.77 19.35
CA ALA A 144 17.80 -18.22 20.07
C ALA A 144 17.41 -18.79 21.44
N SER A 145 16.61 -18.06 22.21
CA SER A 145 16.07 -18.46 23.51
C SER A 145 15.05 -19.59 23.37
N LEU A 146 15.24 -20.71 24.10
CA LEU A 146 14.23 -21.79 24.14
C LEU A 146 12.88 -21.31 24.67
N LYS A 147 12.85 -20.30 25.55
CA LYS A 147 11.60 -19.69 26.04
C LYS A 147 10.85 -19.01 24.89
N SER A 148 11.56 -18.21 24.10
CA SER A 148 11.02 -17.51 22.94
C SER A 148 10.56 -18.47 21.86
N ALA A 149 11.32 -19.54 21.61
CA ALA A 149 10.90 -20.61 20.71
C ALA A 149 9.54 -21.21 21.12
N SER A 150 9.35 -21.55 22.40
CA SER A 150 8.08 -22.10 22.91
C SER A 150 6.87 -21.18 22.70
N GLU A 151 7.06 -19.85 22.74
CA GLU A 151 5.97 -18.87 22.54
C GLU A 151 5.57 -18.75 21.05
N ILE A 152 6.55 -18.78 20.13
CA ILE A 152 6.29 -18.58 18.70
C ILE A 152 6.03 -19.88 17.90
N ILE A 153 6.32 -21.06 18.47
CA ILE A 153 6.01 -22.37 17.84
C ILE A 153 4.51 -22.53 17.55
N PRO A 154 3.56 -22.25 18.48
CA PRO A 154 2.13 -22.31 18.19
C PRO A 154 1.71 -21.41 17.01
N LEU A 155 2.28 -20.20 16.91
CA LEU A 155 2.01 -19.24 15.85
C LEU A 155 2.53 -19.74 14.48
N ALA A 156 3.73 -20.35 14.47
CA ALA A 156 4.30 -20.97 13.27
C ALA A 156 3.50 -22.21 12.82
N CYS A 157 3.08 -23.06 13.76
CA CYS A 157 2.24 -24.23 13.46
C CYS A 157 0.87 -23.83 12.92
N GLU A 158 0.20 -22.83 13.51
CA GLU A 158 -1.06 -22.32 12.95
C GLU A 158 -0.85 -21.75 11.55
N MET A 159 0.18 -20.92 11.29
CA MET A 159 0.47 -20.42 9.94
C MET A 159 0.68 -21.55 8.91
N ALA A 160 1.33 -22.65 9.29
CA ALA A 160 1.51 -23.82 8.42
C ALA A 160 0.17 -24.51 8.09
N ARG A 161 -0.76 -24.59 9.03
CA ARG A 161 -2.10 -25.20 8.84
C ARG A 161 -2.98 -24.45 7.83
N TRP A 162 -2.68 -23.19 7.53
CA TRP A 162 -3.40 -22.41 6.52
C TRP A 162 -2.94 -22.67 5.08
N GLU A 163 -1.78 -23.30 4.88
CA GLU A 163 -1.18 -23.67 3.57
C GLU A 163 -1.00 -22.49 2.59
N ARG A 164 -1.15 -21.25 3.07
CA ARG A 164 -0.88 -20.02 2.31
C ARG A 164 0.64 -19.84 2.08
N ASN A 165 1.45 -20.19 3.10
CA ASN A 165 2.91 -20.02 3.16
C ASN A 165 3.65 -21.33 3.41
N ASP A 166 4.89 -21.41 2.93
CA ASP A 166 5.85 -22.46 3.29
C ASP A 166 6.61 -22.01 4.55
N VAL A 167 6.34 -22.65 5.70
CA VAL A 167 6.81 -22.15 7.01
C VAL A 167 8.09 -22.86 7.47
N HIS A 168 9.12 -22.08 7.75
CA HIS A 168 10.43 -22.51 8.24
C HIS A 168 10.65 -22.05 9.68
N PHE A 169 11.37 -22.85 10.47
CA PHE A 169 11.75 -22.53 11.85
C PHE A 169 13.24 -22.79 12.06
N ALA A 170 14.01 -21.74 12.39
CA ALA A 170 15.45 -21.84 12.65
C ALA A 170 15.79 -21.60 14.13
N ILE A 171 16.61 -22.49 14.70
CA ILE A 171 17.11 -22.36 16.08
C ILE A 171 18.57 -21.98 16.05
N MET A 172 18.91 -20.83 16.66
CA MET A 172 20.24 -20.20 16.61
C MET A 172 20.87 -20.00 18.01
N GLY A 173 20.28 -20.60 19.04
CA GLY A 173 20.65 -20.41 20.46
C GLY A 173 21.91 -21.13 20.93
N ARG A 174 22.23 -20.91 22.22
CA ARG A 174 23.30 -21.64 22.92
C ARG A 174 22.88 -23.04 23.37
N ASP A 175 21.63 -23.22 23.76
CA ASP A 175 21.10 -24.49 24.31
C ASP A 175 21.36 -25.71 23.41
N ASP A 176 21.59 -26.88 24.03
CA ASP A 176 22.04 -28.11 23.36
C ASP A 176 20.92 -29.13 23.07
N MET A 177 19.69 -28.89 23.55
CA MET A 177 18.51 -29.77 23.44
C MET A 177 18.14 -30.16 21.99
N GLU A 178 17.68 -31.39 21.75
CA GLU A 178 17.38 -31.87 20.38
C GLU A 178 16.08 -31.28 19.82
N ILE A 179 16.00 -31.05 18.50
CA ILE A 179 14.78 -30.54 17.86
C ILE A 179 13.56 -31.45 18.08
N GLN A 180 13.75 -32.77 18.24
CA GLN A 180 12.66 -33.69 18.55
C GLN A 180 12.14 -33.52 20.00
N GLU A 181 13.00 -33.10 20.93
CA GLU A 181 12.62 -32.77 22.30
C GLU A 181 11.87 -31.43 22.32
N ILE A 182 12.38 -30.42 21.59
CA ILE A 182 11.71 -29.12 21.40
C ILE A 182 10.31 -29.29 20.77
N LYS A 183 10.17 -30.16 19.76
CA LYS A 183 8.87 -30.53 19.17
C LYS A 183 7.92 -31.19 20.16
N SER A 184 8.38 -32.21 20.88
CA SER A 184 7.53 -33.00 21.78
C SER A 184 7.11 -32.23 23.04
N LEU A 185 7.97 -31.35 23.56
CA LEU A 185 7.61 -30.45 24.66
C LEU A 185 6.56 -29.39 24.27
N ASN A 186 6.55 -28.95 23.02
CA ASN A 186 5.62 -27.93 22.50
C ASN A 186 4.45 -28.52 21.69
N GLY A 187 4.24 -29.85 21.72
CA GLY A 187 3.17 -30.54 20.98
C GLY A 187 3.29 -30.56 19.45
N ALA A 188 4.36 -29.98 18.88
CA ALA A 188 4.57 -29.78 17.44
C ALA A 188 5.10 -31.03 16.70
N VAL A 189 4.50 -32.19 16.99
CA VAL A 189 4.93 -33.52 16.49
C VAL A 189 4.25 -33.88 15.17
N ASP A 190 2.91 -33.92 15.14
CA ASP A 190 2.14 -34.50 14.01
C ASP A 190 1.22 -33.52 13.24
N ASP A 191 0.60 -32.52 13.88
CA ASP A 191 -0.35 -31.55 13.23
C ASP A 191 0.34 -30.25 12.73
N CYS A 192 1.68 -30.25 12.62
CA CYS A 192 2.46 -29.03 12.38
C CYS A 192 3.44 -29.17 11.20
N ASN A 193 2.99 -28.77 10.01
CA ASN A 193 3.73 -28.80 8.73
C ASN A 193 4.83 -27.72 8.62
N VAL A 194 5.63 -27.54 9.67
CA VAL A 194 6.75 -26.58 9.72
C VAL A 194 8.06 -27.29 9.36
N HIS A 195 8.94 -26.60 8.61
CA HIS A 195 10.27 -27.08 8.23
C HIS A 195 11.34 -26.62 9.24
N TRP A 196 12.00 -27.56 9.91
CA TRP A 196 12.88 -27.26 11.05
C TRP A 196 14.37 -27.25 10.66
N HIS A 197 15.07 -26.21 11.08
CA HIS A 197 16.47 -25.94 10.78
C HIS A 197 17.29 -25.76 12.07
N ASP A 198 18.24 -26.67 12.30
CA ASP A 198 19.18 -26.57 13.43
C ASP A 198 20.40 -25.73 12.99
N ALA A 199 20.34 -24.43 13.25
CA ALA A 199 21.33 -23.43 12.84
C ALA A 199 22.36 -23.13 13.95
N ARG A 200 22.38 -23.92 15.02
CA ARG A 200 23.33 -23.79 16.14
C ARG A 200 24.75 -24.22 15.71
N PRO A 201 25.80 -23.53 16.20
CA PRO A 201 27.18 -23.92 15.93
C PRO A 201 27.61 -25.13 16.76
N ASP A 202 28.67 -25.81 16.32
CA ASP A 202 29.40 -26.77 17.15
C ASP A 202 29.88 -26.13 18.45
N TYR A 203 29.66 -26.76 19.60
CA TYR A 203 29.93 -26.19 20.93
C TYR A 203 29.13 -24.91 21.26
N SER A 204 27.90 -24.79 20.77
CA SER A 204 26.97 -23.66 21.05
C SER A 204 26.96 -23.21 22.51
N ARG A 205 26.77 -24.16 23.44
CA ARG A 205 26.72 -23.92 24.89
C ARG A 205 27.95 -23.20 25.45
N TRP A 206 29.14 -23.47 24.91
CA TRP A 206 30.40 -22.90 25.40
C TRP A 206 30.88 -21.71 24.58
N SER A 207 30.12 -21.27 23.57
CA SER A 207 30.55 -20.23 22.63
C SER A 207 30.56 -18.85 23.29
N SER A 208 31.59 -18.06 22.95
CA SER A 208 31.60 -16.63 23.29
C SER A 208 30.44 -15.89 22.62
N GLU A 209 30.09 -14.71 23.13
CA GLU A 209 29.04 -13.87 22.54
C GLU A 209 29.38 -13.50 21.09
N PHE A 210 30.60 -13.04 20.83
CA PHE A 210 31.10 -12.73 19.47
C PHE A 210 31.04 -13.93 18.51
N ARG A 211 31.39 -15.15 18.98
CA ARG A 211 31.26 -16.36 18.15
C ARG A 211 29.79 -16.66 17.82
N MET A 212 28.87 -16.39 18.73
CA MET A 212 27.44 -16.55 18.49
C MET A 212 26.89 -15.50 17.52
N GLU A 213 27.35 -14.23 17.56
CA GLU A 213 27.03 -13.21 16.55
C GLU A 213 27.44 -13.70 15.14
N VAL A 214 28.71 -14.03 14.93
CA VAL A 214 29.22 -14.53 13.63
C VAL A 214 28.51 -15.83 13.20
N SER A 215 28.03 -16.64 14.14
CA SER A 215 27.24 -17.85 13.86
C SER A 215 25.82 -17.52 13.38
N VAL A 216 25.13 -16.54 13.97
CA VAL A 216 23.83 -16.05 13.49
C VAL A 216 24.00 -15.49 12.07
N GLU A 217 25.04 -14.69 11.83
CA GLU A 217 25.30 -14.11 10.52
C GLU A 217 25.51 -15.19 9.43
N ALA A 218 26.43 -16.12 9.66
CA ALA A 218 26.77 -17.17 8.70
C ALA A 218 25.65 -18.19 8.47
N SER A 219 24.84 -18.49 9.50
CA SER A 219 23.67 -19.35 9.33
C SER A 219 22.56 -18.66 8.53
N MET A 220 22.37 -17.35 8.71
CA MET A 220 21.45 -16.55 7.91
C MET A 220 21.87 -16.46 6.44
N ASP A 221 23.15 -16.36 6.11
CA ASP A 221 23.62 -16.42 4.72
C ASP A 221 23.27 -17.77 4.06
N HIS A 222 23.43 -18.88 4.79
CA HIS A 222 23.01 -20.20 4.30
C HIS A 222 21.48 -20.28 4.10
N ILE A 223 20.69 -19.82 5.06
CA ILE A 223 19.21 -19.82 4.95
C ILE A 223 18.76 -18.92 3.78
N GLN A 224 19.35 -17.73 3.62
CA GLN A 224 19.07 -16.80 2.51
C GLN A 224 19.46 -17.36 1.13
N THR A 225 20.44 -18.28 1.06
CA THR A 225 20.90 -18.92 -0.18
C THR A 225 20.05 -20.14 -0.58
N PHE A 226 19.52 -20.89 0.39
CA PHE A 226 18.78 -22.15 0.13
C PHE A 226 17.26 -22.02 0.27
N VAL A 227 16.78 -21.21 1.21
CA VAL A 227 15.35 -20.94 1.47
C VAL A 227 14.92 -19.60 0.90
N HIS A 228 15.77 -18.57 0.97
CA HIS A 228 15.46 -17.21 0.53
C HIS A 228 14.13 -16.69 1.10
N PRO A 229 13.97 -16.59 2.44
CA PRO A 229 12.71 -16.18 3.06
C PRO A 229 12.28 -14.77 2.62
N GLN A 230 10.98 -14.50 2.60
CA GLN A 230 10.43 -13.17 2.28
C GLN A 230 10.36 -12.25 3.49
N VAL A 231 10.22 -12.84 4.67
CA VAL A 231 10.07 -12.19 5.97
C VAL A 231 10.69 -13.08 7.05
N ILE A 232 11.18 -12.45 8.11
CA ILE A 232 11.70 -13.10 9.31
C ILE A 232 10.82 -12.71 10.50
N VAL A 233 10.39 -13.66 11.31
CA VAL A 233 9.54 -13.45 12.49
C VAL A 233 10.29 -13.91 13.74
N ILE A 234 10.34 -13.06 14.77
CA ILE A 234 10.99 -13.35 16.06
C ILE A 234 10.07 -12.98 17.23
N ASP A 235 10.29 -13.63 18.38
CA ASP A 235 9.67 -13.24 19.65
C ASP A 235 10.12 -11.84 20.10
N ASN A 236 9.54 -11.35 21.20
CA ASN A 236 9.89 -10.09 21.79
C ASN A 236 11.40 -9.95 22.08
N PRO A 237 12.06 -8.86 21.64
CA PRO A 237 13.47 -8.57 21.92
C PRO A 237 13.89 -8.59 23.40
N SER A 238 12.95 -8.56 24.35
CA SER A 238 13.20 -8.63 25.80
C SER A 238 13.24 -10.07 26.35
N ARG A 239 12.91 -11.07 25.53
CA ARG A 239 12.88 -12.51 25.88
C ARG A 239 13.96 -13.32 25.15
N GLU A 240 14.48 -12.77 24.06
CA GLU A 240 15.55 -13.30 23.23
C GLU A 240 16.96 -12.89 23.68
N ASP A 241 17.97 -13.59 23.15
CA ASP A 241 19.39 -13.28 23.37
C ASP A 241 19.84 -11.98 22.66
N THR A 242 20.68 -11.18 23.34
CA THR A 242 21.26 -9.92 22.84
C THR A 242 21.96 -10.06 21.49
N PHE A 243 22.89 -11.01 21.40
CA PHE A 243 23.70 -11.29 20.20
C PHE A 243 22.83 -11.67 18.99
N PHE A 244 21.71 -12.35 19.23
CA PHE A 244 20.81 -12.83 18.20
C PHE A 244 20.01 -11.67 17.60
N VAL A 245 19.35 -10.88 18.44
CA VAL A 245 18.54 -9.74 17.99
C VAL A 245 19.38 -8.67 17.30
N THR A 246 20.56 -8.34 17.84
CA THR A 246 21.46 -7.35 17.23
C THR A 246 21.99 -7.79 15.87
N THR A 247 22.53 -9.00 15.77
CA THR A 247 23.07 -9.53 14.51
C THR A 247 21.97 -9.71 13.46
N LEU A 248 20.83 -10.30 13.84
CA LEU A 248 19.73 -10.56 12.91
C LEU A 248 19.17 -9.26 12.34
N ARG A 249 19.02 -8.21 13.15
CA ARG A 249 18.64 -6.86 12.68
C ARG A 249 19.61 -6.30 11.64
N SER A 250 20.93 -6.36 11.89
CA SER A 250 21.92 -5.92 10.90
C SER A 250 21.81 -6.74 9.62
N LYS A 251 21.88 -8.07 9.74
CA LYS A 251 21.91 -8.97 8.59
C LYS A 251 20.64 -8.89 7.75
N ALA A 252 19.47 -8.70 8.36
CA ALA A 252 18.21 -8.50 7.65
C ALA A 252 18.20 -7.20 6.83
N MET A 253 18.79 -6.11 7.34
CA MET A 253 18.98 -4.88 6.57
C MET A 253 19.95 -5.09 5.41
N ASP A 254 21.06 -5.81 5.63
CA ASP A 254 22.06 -6.11 4.59
C ASP A 254 21.49 -6.97 3.44
N ILE A 255 20.61 -7.93 3.73
CA ILE A 255 19.92 -8.76 2.73
C ILE A 255 18.60 -8.16 2.21
N GLY A 256 18.17 -7.01 2.73
CA GLY A 256 16.96 -6.30 2.33
C GLY A 256 15.63 -7.02 2.64
N LYS A 257 15.55 -7.77 3.75
CA LYS A 257 14.35 -8.51 4.17
C LYS A 257 13.72 -7.90 5.44
N SER A 258 12.41 -8.01 5.56
CA SER A 258 11.68 -7.49 6.73
C SER A 258 11.83 -8.42 7.95
N ILE A 259 11.98 -7.81 9.13
CA ILE A 259 11.76 -8.49 10.41
C ILE A 259 10.39 -8.06 10.95
N ILE A 260 9.65 -9.01 11.51
CA ILE A 260 8.49 -8.79 12.37
C ILE A 260 8.88 -9.22 13.78
N GLU A 261 8.95 -8.25 14.69
CA GLU A 261 9.29 -8.46 16.10
C GLU A 261 7.99 -8.48 16.90
N LEU A 262 7.72 -9.57 17.63
CA LEU A 262 6.43 -9.77 18.27
C LEU A 262 6.32 -9.05 19.64
N PRO A 263 5.17 -8.44 19.99
CA PRO A 263 4.89 -7.98 21.34
C PRO A 263 4.78 -9.18 22.31
N SER A 264 4.91 -8.93 23.61
CA SER A 264 4.90 -10.00 24.63
C SER A 264 3.59 -10.82 24.69
N ASP A 265 2.50 -10.29 24.12
CA ASP A 265 1.16 -10.87 24.17
C ASP A 265 0.66 -11.29 22.76
N ALA A 266 1.60 -11.50 21.83
CA ALA A 266 1.34 -11.81 20.42
C ALA A 266 0.52 -13.09 20.20
N THR A 267 0.71 -14.10 21.06
CA THR A 267 0.01 -15.39 21.02
C THR A 267 -1.51 -15.23 21.21
N GLU A 268 -1.96 -14.12 21.80
CA GLU A 268 -3.39 -13.78 21.92
C GLU A 268 -3.80 -12.72 20.88
N ASN A 269 -3.03 -11.63 20.75
CA ASN A 269 -3.46 -10.43 20.00
C ASN A 269 -3.00 -10.36 18.54
N MET A 270 -2.07 -11.22 18.10
CA MET A 270 -1.50 -11.23 16.75
C MET A 270 -1.74 -12.53 15.97
N MET A 271 -2.53 -13.47 16.46
CA MET A 271 -2.86 -14.73 15.75
C MET A 271 -3.41 -14.52 14.33
N TRP A 272 -4.01 -13.36 14.02
CA TRP A 272 -4.44 -12.98 12.68
C TRP A 272 -3.29 -12.91 11.64
N ILE A 273 -2.04 -12.71 12.06
CA ILE A 273 -0.87 -12.65 11.17
C ILE A 273 -0.65 -13.96 10.40
N THR A 274 -1.10 -15.09 10.98
CA THR A 274 -1.06 -16.43 10.37
C THR A 274 -1.90 -16.56 9.09
N ARG A 275 -2.86 -15.66 8.89
CA ARG A 275 -3.76 -15.64 7.74
C ARG A 275 -3.14 -14.94 6.52
N LEU A 276 -2.13 -14.10 6.69
CA LEU A 276 -1.49 -13.35 5.61
C LEU A 276 -0.53 -14.22 4.78
N ASP A 277 -0.40 -13.91 3.50
CA ASP A 277 0.64 -14.50 2.64
C ASP A 277 2.02 -13.84 2.83
N SER A 278 3.07 -14.57 2.48
CA SER A 278 4.46 -14.11 2.45
C SER A 278 4.68 -12.79 1.69
N GLY A 279 3.92 -12.52 0.61
CA GLY A 279 3.98 -11.25 -0.13
C GLY A 279 3.38 -10.06 0.63
N SER A 280 2.38 -10.32 1.46
CA SER A 280 1.84 -9.39 2.45
C SER A 280 2.82 -9.17 3.61
N LEU A 281 3.36 -10.23 4.19
CA LEU A 281 4.27 -10.14 5.35
C LEU A 281 5.62 -9.49 5.00
N ALA A 282 6.13 -9.68 3.78
CA ALA A 282 7.28 -8.95 3.27
C ALA A 282 7.07 -7.43 3.33
N ALA A 283 5.84 -6.96 3.06
CA ALA A 283 5.52 -5.55 3.02
C ALA A 283 5.40 -4.88 4.40
N TRP A 284 5.35 -5.64 5.51
CA TRP A 284 5.14 -5.13 6.88
C TRP A 284 5.95 -3.85 7.19
N SER A 285 7.28 -3.93 7.08
CA SER A 285 8.22 -2.81 7.33
C SER A 285 8.19 -1.69 6.27
N THR A 286 7.52 -1.94 5.13
CA THR A 286 7.45 -0.99 3.99
C THR A 286 6.18 -0.15 3.98
N THR A 287 5.12 -0.53 4.71
CA THR A 287 3.87 0.25 4.81
C THR A 287 4.01 1.45 5.75
N TYR A 288 3.45 2.60 5.36
CA TYR A 288 3.45 3.83 6.16
C TYR A 288 2.05 4.45 6.14
N ILE A 289 1.47 4.66 7.32
CA ILE A 289 0.18 5.33 7.50
C ILE A 289 0.43 6.62 8.26
N ASP A 290 -0.02 7.75 7.71
CA ASP A 290 -0.05 9.04 8.39
C ASP A 290 -1.50 9.35 8.82
N LEU A 291 -1.69 9.81 10.06
CA LEU A 291 -2.98 10.22 10.61
C LEU A 291 -3.25 11.69 10.28
N LEU A 292 -4.44 11.99 9.77
CA LEU A 292 -4.87 13.34 9.41
C LEU A 292 -6.19 13.67 10.13
N ILE A 293 -6.18 14.68 11.00
CA ILE A 293 -7.35 15.14 11.75
C ILE A 293 -7.70 16.58 11.35
N GLN A 294 -8.95 16.83 10.96
CA GLN A 294 -9.49 18.18 10.74
C GLN A 294 -10.22 18.69 11.98
N ALA A 295 -9.57 19.52 12.80
CA ALA A 295 -10.17 20.06 14.01
C ALA A 295 -11.25 21.14 13.70
N PRO A 296 -12.38 21.17 14.44
CA PRO A 296 -13.46 22.11 14.22
C PRO A 296 -13.33 23.33 15.14
N SER A 297 -14.14 24.38 14.92
CA SER A 297 -14.11 25.60 15.73
C SER A 297 -15.21 25.59 16.81
N GLY A 298 -14.86 25.27 18.06
CA GLY A 298 -15.82 25.17 19.17
C GLY A 298 -16.15 23.74 19.61
N SER A 299 -15.33 22.74 19.28
CA SER A 299 -15.40 21.40 19.91
C SER A 299 -14.01 20.93 20.34
N SER A 300 -13.69 21.19 21.60
CA SER A 300 -12.50 20.63 22.27
C SER A 300 -12.73 19.19 22.74
N GLY A 301 -13.93 18.86 23.22
CA GLY A 301 -14.23 17.58 23.85
C GLY A 301 -14.07 16.39 22.90
N SER A 302 -14.63 16.49 21.70
CA SER A 302 -14.61 15.39 20.73
C SER A 302 -13.20 15.12 20.19
N LEU A 303 -12.43 16.17 19.89
CA LEU A 303 -11.01 16.06 19.51
C LEU A 303 -10.15 15.43 20.64
N VAL A 304 -10.41 15.79 21.90
CA VAL A 304 -9.69 15.20 23.05
C VAL A 304 -10.05 13.72 23.24
N ARG A 305 -11.29 13.30 22.98
CA ARG A 305 -11.67 11.87 22.95
C ARG A 305 -10.92 11.12 21.86
N LEU A 306 -10.92 11.62 20.63
CA LEU A 306 -10.21 11.03 19.50
C LEU A 306 -8.70 10.85 19.81
N LEU A 307 -8.04 11.92 20.25
CA LEU A 307 -6.60 11.89 20.56
C LEU A 307 -6.26 10.90 21.68
N LYS A 308 -7.15 10.71 22.68
CA LYS A 308 -6.98 9.68 23.70
C LYS A 308 -7.14 8.25 23.15
N SER A 309 -8.14 8.02 22.29
CA SER A 309 -8.31 6.69 21.66
C SER A 309 -7.10 6.29 20.81
N ILE A 310 -6.49 7.26 20.12
CA ILE A 310 -5.23 7.11 19.37
C ILE A 310 -4.06 6.83 20.32
N GLU A 311 -4.00 7.48 21.49
CA GLU A 311 -2.98 7.26 22.51
C GLU A 311 -3.02 5.84 23.10
N SER A 312 -4.22 5.33 23.36
CA SER A 312 -4.49 4.02 23.99
C SER A 312 -4.44 2.80 23.06
N ALA A 313 -4.31 3.00 21.74
CA ALA A 313 -4.30 1.89 20.78
C ALA A 313 -2.98 1.11 20.77
N ASP A 314 -3.06 -0.17 20.42
CA ASP A 314 -1.88 -1.00 20.13
C ASP A 314 -1.41 -0.75 18.68
N TYR A 315 -0.10 -0.63 18.53
CA TYR A 315 0.60 -0.37 17.27
C TYR A 315 1.52 -1.54 16.89
N LEU A 316 1.24 -2.76 17.37
CA LEU A 316 1.94 -4.00 17.00
C LEU A 316 3.44 -4.00 17.34
N GLY A 317 3.81 -3.25 18.38
CA GLY A 317 5.23 -2.97 18.71
C GLY A 317 5.98 -2.12 17.65
N THR A 318 5.31 -1.68 16.58
CA THR A 318 5.90 -0.89 15.50
C THR A 318 5.97 0.59 15.85
N ARG A 319 6.72 1.36 15.04
CA ARG A 319 6.79 2.82 15.18
C ARG A 319 5.41 3.44 14.94
N ARG A 320 4.87 4.12 15.95
CA ARG A 320 3.58 4.83 15.87
C ARG A 320 3.52 5.80 14.66
N PRO A 321 2.36 6.00 14.03
CA PRO A 321 2.21 6.82 12.82
C PRO A 321 2.48 8.32 13.05
N HIS A 322 2.75 9.07 11.98
CA HIS A 322 2.78 10.55 12.05
C HIS A 322 1.35 11.09 12.24
N LEU A 323 1.21 12.18 12.99
CA LEU A 323 -0.08 12.80 13.30
C LEU A 323 -0.09 14.25 12.84
N THR A 324 -0.88 14.56 11.83
CA THR A 324 -1.15 15.93 11.36
C THR A 324 -2.52 16.40 11.85
N ILE A 325 -2.54 17.51 12.57
CA ILE A 325 -3.76 18.17 13.04
C ILE A 325 -3.92 19.51 12.32
N GLU A 326 -4.93 19.58 11.44
CA GLU A 326 -5.40 20.78 10.78
C GLU A 326 -6.24 21.60 11.79
N LEU A 327 -5.76 22.77 12.19
CA LEU A 327 -6.43 23.63 13.18
C LEU A 327 -7.23 24.75 12.50
N PRO A 328 -8.42 25.13 13.04
CA PRO A 328 -9.19 26.27 12.56
C PRO A 328 -8.48 27.59 12.90
N ALA A 329 -8.88 28.69 12.26
CA ALA A 329 -8.22 29.98 12.49
C ALA A 329 -8.41 30.52 13.92
N GLU A 330 -9.51 30.16 14.58
CA GLU A 330 -9.79 30.48 15.98
C GLU A 330 -9.88 29.17 16.77
N ILE A 331 -8.97 28.98 17.73
CA ILE A 331 -8.80 27.74 18.51
C ILE A 331 -9.36 27.94 19.92
N ASP A 332 -10.12 26.97 20.41
CA ASP A 332 -10.65 26.98 21.78
C ASP A 332 -9.54 26.95 22.83
N ALA A 333 -9.67 27.74 23.89
CA ALA A 333 -8.68 27.78 24.99
C ALA A 333 -8.54 26.44 25.74
N ALA A 334 -9.52 25.53 25.63
CA ALA A 334 -9.41 24.15 26.12
C ALA A 334 -8.56 23.29 25.18
N THR A 335 -8.82 23.34 23.87
CA THR A 335 -8.03 22.65 22.84
C THR A 335 -6.56 23.08 22.88
N TRP A 336 -6.28 24.38 22.99
CA TRP A 336 -4.91 24.89 23.07
C TRP A 336 -4.15 24.31 24.27
N ARG A 337 -4.74 24.37 25.48
CA ARG A 337 -4.11 23.82 26.71
C ARG A 337 -3.87 22.32 26.66
N TYR A 338 -4.72 21.58 25.94
CA TYR A 338 -4.50 20.15 25.73
C TYR A 338 -3.31 19.92 24.80
N LEU A 339 -3.30 20.58 23.63
CA LEU A 339 -2.22 20.46 22.63
C LEU A 339 -0.86 20.94 23.17
N GLU A 340 -0.84 21.96 24.03
CA GLU A 340 0.35 22.46 24.75
C GLU A 340 1.05 21.38 25.61
N ASN A 341 0.29 20.37 26.06
CA ASN A 341 0.79 19.27 26.90
C ASN A 341 0.75 17.90 26.19
N PHE A 342 0.35 17.85 24.92
CA PHE A 342 0.17 16.61 24.17
C PHE A 342 1.50 16.13 23.57
N VAL A 343 2.02 15.01 24.08
CA VAL A 343 3.28 14.41 23.63
C VAL A 343 2.98 13.16 22.81
N TRP A 344 3.38 13.17 21.54
CA TRP A 344 3.23 12.02 20.63
C TRP A 344 4.50 11.78 19.80
N PRO A 345 4.99 10.53 19.70
CA PRO A 345 4.49 9.35 20.44
C PRO A 345 4.72 9.50 21.96
N PRO A 346 3.91 8.82 22.81
CA PRO A 346 4.19 8.72 24.24
C PRO A 346 5.59 8.16 24.51
N VAL A 347 6.15 8.48 25.69
CA VAL A 347 7.49 8.02 26.08
C VAL A 347 7.43 6.53 26.45
N ASP A 348 8.12 5.70 25.67
CA ASP A 348 8.21 4.26 25.93
C ASP A 348 8.93 3.95 27.25
N SER A 349 8.70 2.75 27.80
CA SER A 349 9.31 2.26 29.04
C SER A 349 10.85 2.16 29.01
N SER A 350 11.45 2.24 27.81
CA SER A 350 12.90 2.36 27.59
C SER A 350 13.47 3.74 27.95
N GLY A 351 12.63 4.75 28.17
CA GLY A 351 13.04 6.14 28.38
C GLY A 351 13.59 6.83 27.13
N ALA A 352 13.54 6.18 25.97
CA ALA A 352 13.99 6.75 24.70
C ALA A 352 13.00 7.83 24.21
N SER A 353 13.41 9.09 24.26
CA SER A 353 12.65 10.18 23.65
C SER A 353 12.75 10.10 22.13
N HIS A 354 11.76 9.46 21.49
CA HIS A 354 11.55 9.59 20.06
C HIS A 354 11.41 11.07 19.66
N ALA A 355 11.76 11.40 18.40
CA ALA A 355 11.43 12.70 17.85
C ALA A 355 9.90 12.85 17.76
N SER A 356 9.35 14.00 18.18
CA SER A 356 7.90 14.19 18.16
C SER A 356 7.34 14.01 16.76
N GLN A 357 6.27 13.21 16.66
CA GLN A 357 5.59 12.87 15.41
C GLN A 357 4.30 13.66 15.23
N VAL A 358 4.22 14.91 15.73
CA VAL A 358 3.05 15.79 15.57
C VAL A 358 3.37 16.94 14.60
N SER A 359 2.43 17.23 13.70
CA SER A 359 2.41 18.41 12.84
C SER A 359 1.13 19.20 13.11
N LEU A 360 1.24 20.47 13.53
CA LEU A 360 0.09 21.35 13.78
C LEU A 360 -0.01 22.39 12.66
N ARG A 361 -1.04 22.30 11.81
CA ARG A 361 -1.28 23.24 10.69
C ARG A 361 -2.34 24.27 11.09
N HIS A 362 -1.92 25.40 11.66
CA HIS A 362 -2.84 26.47 12.09
C HIS A 362 -3.19 27.43 10.94
N ARG A 363 -4.49 27.59 10.65
CA ARG A 363 -4.97 28.49 9.59
C ARG A 363 -4.85 29.98 9.98
N ILE A 364 -4.35 30.81 9.06
CA ILE A 364 -4.29 32.28 9.25
C ILE A 364 -5.61 32.99 8.82
N PRO A 365 -6.24 32.71 7.66
CA PRO A 365 -7.48 33.38 7.27
C PRO A 365 -8.68 33.07 8.18
N ARG A 366 -9.27 34.11 8.80
CA ARG A 366 -10.47 34.00 9.66
C ARG A 366 -11.81 33.96 8.91
N ARG A 367 -11.84 34.30 7.62
CA ARG A 367 -13.05 34.18 6.81
C ARG A 367 -13.48 32.70 6.68
N THR A 368 -14.76 32.47 6.38
CA THR A 368 -15.21 31.19 5.86
C THR A 368 -14.43 30.84 4.58
N LEU A 369 -14.15 29.55 4.42
CA LEU A 369 -13.61 29.02 3.17
C LEU A 369 -14.76 28.84 2.18
N THR A 370 -14.46 28.90 0.89
CA THR A 370 -15.35 28.29 -0.11
C THR A 370 -15.11 26.78 -0.15
N GLU A 371 -16.10 26.03 -0.64
CA GLU A 371 -16.03 24.58 -0.81
C GLU A 371 -14.75 24.13 -1.55
N TYR A 372 -14.37 24.87 -2.60
CA TYR A 372 -13.15 24.65 -3.36
C TYR A 372 -11.86 24.85 -2.53
N GLU A 373 -11.83 25.86 -1.65
CA GLU A 373 -10.67 26.17 -0.80
C GLU A 373 -10.56 25.21 0.39
N ALA A 374 -11.69 24.81 0.97
CA ALA A 374 -11.73 23.77 2.01
C ALA A 374 -11.25 22.42 1.46
N SER A 375 -11.71 22.07 0.25
CA SER A 375 -11.28 20.87 -0.46
C SER A 375 -9.79 20.91 -0.79
N ALA A 376 -9.31 21.99 -1.42
CA ALA A 376 -7.89 22.13 -1.75
C ALA A 376 -7.00 22.02 -0.50
N ARG A 377 -7.33 22.76 0.57
CA ARG A 377 -6.61 22.73 1.85
C ARG A 377 -6.41 21.31 2.39
N LEU A 378 -7.45 20.48 2.38
CA LEU A 378 -7.38 19.13 2.94
C LEU A 378 -6.47 18.22 2.09
N ILE A 379 -6.55 18.31 0.76
CA ILE A 379 -5.75 17.46 -0.14
C ILE A 379 -4.29 17.95 -0.23
N GLU A 380 -4.05 19.24 0.02
CA GLU A 380 -2.72 19.84 0.27
C GLU A 380 -2.14 19.53 1.66
N SER A 381 -2.83 18.78 2.52
CA SER A 381 -2.32 18.43 3.87
C SER A 381 -1.43 17.19 3.89
N PHE A 382 -1.66 16.25 2.96
CA PHE A 382 -0.88 15.02 2.79
C PHE A 382 -0.54 14.81 1.32
N TYR A 383 0.74 14.56 1.02
CA TYR A 383 1.20 14.18 -0.32
C TYR A 383 2.22 13.02 -0.21
N PRO A 384 1.94 11.82 -0.74
CA PRO A 384 2.74 10.64 -0.47
C PRO A 384 4.07 10.63 -1.24
N VAL A 385 5.19 10.64 -0.51
CA VAL A 385 6.54 10.54 -1.11
C VAL A 385 6.74 9.18 -1.79
N ARG A 386 6.24 8.09 -1.19
CA ARG A 386 6.22 6.76 -1.81
C ARG A 386 4.78 6.40 -2.19
N THR A 387 4.50 6.59 -3.47
CA THR A 387 3.20 6.41 -4.12
C THR A 387 2.47 5.11 -3.75
N LYS A 388 3.21 4.00 -3.72
CA LYS A 388 2.68 2.67 -3.42
C LYS A 388 2.54 2.37 -1.94
N ASP A 389 3.27 3.08 -1.07
CA ASP A 389 3.62 2.63 0.29
C ASP A 389 3.12 3.56 1.40
N SER A 390 3.01 4.86 1.12
CA SER A 390 2.55 5.90 2.05
C SER A 390 1.05 6.14 1.86
N HIS A 391 0.25 6.05 2.93
CA HIS A 391 -1.22 6.16 2.94
C HIS A 391 -1.66 7.14 4.01
N VAL A 392 -2.89 7.67 3.90
CA VAL A 392 -3.44 8.62 4.87
C VAL A 392 -4.71 8.07 5.50
N LEU A 393 -4.73 7.96 6.83
CA LEU A 393 -5.94 7.70 7.59
C LEU A 393 -6.58 9.05 7.95
N LEU A 394 -7.66 9.39 7.26
CA LEU A 394 -8.46 10.57 7.58
C LEU A 394 -9.37 10.24 8.77
N LEU A 395 -9.33 11.10 9.78
CA LEU A 395 -10.10 10.98 11.02
C LEU A 395 -10.86 12.28 11.31
N SER A 396 -12.18 12.16 11.42
CA SER A 396 -13.09 13.21 11.89
C SER A 396 -12.98 13.37 13.40
N PRO A 397 -13.00 14.61 13.92
CA PRO A 397 -12.92 14.91 15.35
C PRO A 397 -14.13 14.41 16.14
N GLN A 398 -15.17 13.83 15.52
CA GLN A 398 -16.29 13.17 16.21
C GLN A 398 -16.02 11.67 16.49
N ILE A 399 -15.04 11.03 15.85
CA ILE A 399 -14.76 9.60 16.01
C ILE A 399 -14.16 9.26 17.38
N GLU A 400 -14.46 8.06 17.86
CA GLU A 400 -13.67 7.32 18.85
C GLU A 400 -13.28 5.95 18.27
N LEU A 401 -12.06 5.49 18.54
CA LEU A 401 -11.47 4.27 17.99
C LEU A 401 -11.33 3.17 19.05
N SER A 402 -11.58 1.91 18.67
CA SER A 402 -11.18 0.74 19.45
C SER A 402 -9.65 0.66 19.56
N PRO A 403 -9.07 0.18 20.68
CA PRO A 403 -7.62 -0.02 20.81
C PRO A 403 -6.99 -0.89 19.71
N LEU A 404 -7.79 -1.73 19.01
CA LEU A 404 -7.33 -2.62 17.94
C LEU A 404 -7.51 -2.05 16.53
N TYR A 405 -7.91 -0.78 16.37
CA TYR A 405 -8.17 -0.19 15.04
C TYR A 405 -6.97 -0.30 14.09
N TYR A 406 -5.74 -0.20 14.63
CA TYR A 406 -4.52 -0.30 13.84
C TYR A 406 -4.25 -1.75 13.38
N HIS A 407 -4.61 -2.75 14.20
CA HIS A 407 -4.51 -4.17 13.82
C HIS A 407 -5.48 -4.46 12.68
N TYR A 408 -6.72 -3.95 12.77
CA TYR A 408 -7.71 -4.03 11.69
C TYR A 408 -7.17 -3.40 10.39
N LEU A 409 -6.64 -2.18 10.44
CA LEU A 409 -6.08 -1.49 9.27
C LEU A 409 -4.92 -2.25 8.64
N ILE A 410 -3.91 -2.64 9.43
CA ILE A 410 -2.73 -3.33 8.89
C ILE A 410 -3.12 -4.67 8.28
N TYR A 411 -4.03 -5.44 8.92
CA TYR A 411 -4.45 -6.72 8.37
C TYR A 411 -5.14 -6.57 7.00
N HIS A 412 -6.14 -5.70 6.90
CA HIS A 412 -6.88 -5.47 5.65
C HIS A 412 -6.02 -4.79 4.58
N LEU A 413 -5.11 -3.89 4.98
CA LEU A 413 -4.19 -3.24 4.07
C LEU A 413 -3.24 -4.25 3.42
N LEU A 414 -2.64 -5.12 4.22
CA LEU A 414 -1.68 -6.11 3.74
C LEU A 414 -2.37 -7.11 2.80
N GLU A 415 -3.49 -7.72 3.23
CA GLU A 415 -4.24 -8.68 2.41
C GLU A 415 -4.72 -8.06 1.07
N TYR A 416 -5.39 -6.90 1.09
CA TYR A 416 -6.04 -6.38 -0.12
C TYR A 416 -5.13 -5.57 -1.07
N LYS A 417 -3.99 -5.06 -0.59
CA LYS A 417 -3.05 -4.25 -1.41
C LYS A 417 -1.67 -4.89 -1.61
N TYR A 418 -1.16 -5.68 -0.65
CA TYR A 418 0.20 -6.23 -0.71
C TYR A 418 0.25 -7.73 -0.98
N SER A 419 -0.84 -8.48 -0.81
CA SER A 419 -0.90 -9.90 -1.14
C SER A 419 -0.51 -10.23 -2.59
N ALA A 420 0.14 -11.37 -2.79
CA ALA A 420 0.35 -11.94 -4.11
C ALA A 420 -1.00 -12.19 -4.85
N HIS A 421 -2.02 -12.74 -4.17
CA HIS A 421 -3.35 -12.95 -4.76
C HIS A 421 -4.05 -11.63 -5.10
N GLY A 422 -3.90 -10.61 -4.25
CA GLY A 422 -4.35 -9.25 -4.53
C GLY A 422 -3.74 -8.67 -5.81
N LYS A 423 -2.41 -8.81 -5.99
CA LYS A 423 -1.67 -8.26 -7.14
C LYS A 423 -2.00 -8.93 -8.49
N GLU A 424 -2.31 -10.23 -8.49
CA GLU A 424 -2.74 -10.94 -9.71
C GLU A 424 -4.23 -10.72 -10.03
N THR A 425 -5.03 -10.36 -9.02
CA THR A 425 -6.47 -10.12 -9.16
C THR A 425 -6.75 -8.79 -9.85
N LYS A 426 -7.28 -8.84 -11.08
CA LYS A 426 -7.67 -7.68 -11.92
C LYS A 426 -8.54 -6.61 -11.25
N ASN A 427 -9.19 -6.95 -10.12
CA ASN A 427 -10.11 -6.08 -9.40
C ASN A 427 -9.42 -5.24 -8.30
N SER A 428 -8.26 -5.66 -7.77
CA SER A 428 -7.49 -4.90 -6.76
C SER A 428 -7.19 -3.43 -7.15
N PRO A 429 -6.81 -3.06 -8.39
CA PRO A 429 -6.54 -1.66 -8.75
C PRO A 429 -7.75 -0.71 -8.63
N HIS A 430 -8.96 -1.22 -8.40
CA HIS A 430 -10.18 -0.44 -8.17
C HIS A 430 -10.48 -0.16 -6.69
N LEU A 431 -9.82 -0.83 -5.74
CA LEU A 431 -9.95 -0.49 -4.32
C LEU A 431 -9.22 0.83 -4.04
N MET A 432 -9.91 1.81 -3.45
CA MET A 432 -9.35 3.11 -3.12
C MET A 432 -8.86 3.23 -1.67
N GLY A 433 -9.42 2.42 -0.78
CA GLY A 433 -9.16 2.52 0.65
C GLY A 433 -10.05 1.62 1.49
N ILE A 434 -9.91 1.75 2.81
CA ILE A 434 -10.56 0.90 3.82
C ILE A 434 -11.22 1.82 4.87
N SER A 435 -12.52 1.67 5.10
CA SER A 435 -13.26 2.37 6.15
C SER A 435 -13.10 1.65 7.50
N LEU A 436 -13.16 2.41 8.60
CA LEU A 436 -13.24 1.89 9.97
C LEU A 436 -14.65 2.00 10.57
N GLU A 437 -15.45 2.92 10.03
CA GLU A 437 -16.86 3.10 10.35
C GLU A 437 -17.73 2.39 9.29
N LEU A 438 -18.87 1.86 9.73
CA LEU A 438 -20.01 1.54 8.88
C LEU A 438 -21.07 2.66 9.01
N PRO A 439 -21.27 3.53 8.01
CA PRO A 439 -22.25 4.61 8.07
C PRO A 439 -23.68 4.09 8.22
N THR A 440 -24.51 4.83 8.94
CA THR A 440 -25.92 4.48 9.19
C THR A 440 -26.88 4.95 8.09
N HIS A 441 -26.44 5.86 7.22
CA HIS A 441 -27.24 6.51 6.18
C HIS A 441 -26.42 6.65 4.89
N PHE A 442 -27.10 6.80 3.74
CA PHE A 442 -26.45 7.17 2.49
C PHE A 442 -25.87 8.60 2.54
N LEU A 443 -24.92 8.93 1.66
CA LEU A 443 -24.21 10.23 1.63
C LEU A 443 -25.11 11.46 1.42
N ASN A 444 -26.35 11.25 1.00
CA ASN A 444 -27.37 12.29 0.81
C ASN A 444 -28.28 12.50 2.05
N ASP A 445 -28.03 11.77 3.16
CA ASP A 445 -28.87 11.66 4.36
C ASP A 445 -30.36 11.28 4.09
N SER A 446 -30.72 10.76 2.91
CA SER A 446 -32.14 10.55 2.54
C SER A 446 -32.75 9.25 3.08
N GLU A 447 -31.96 8.18 3.13
CA GLU A 447 -32.39 6.84 3.52
C GLU A 447 -31.32 6.15 4.40
N PRO A 448 -31.71 5.23 5.29
CA PRO A 448 -30.76 4.46 6.10
C PRO A 448 -30.03 3.42 5.25
N LEU A 449 -28.73 3.22 5.51
CA LEU A 449 -27.95 2.17 4.84
C LEU A 449 -28.34 0.80 5.42
N VAL A 450 -28.68 -0.15 4.54
CA VAL A 450 -28.85 -1.56 4.88
C VAL A 450 -27.63 -2.33 4.36
N PRO A 451 -26.73 -2.85 5.23
CA PRO A 451 -25.58 -3.61 4.79
C PRO A 451 -25.98 -4.90 4.04
N PRO A 452 -25.22 -5.31 3.00
CA PRO A 452 -25.50 -6.54 2.28
C PRO A 452 -25.18 -7.77 3.13
N LEU A 453 -25.99 -8.82 2.96
CA LEU A 453 -25.81 -10.12 3.60
C LEU A 453 -25.07 -11.09 2.67
N MET A 454 -24.39 -12.08 3.25
CA MET A 454 -23.62 -13.06 2.51
C MET A 454 -24.51 -14.05 1.74
N GLU A 455 -24.62 -13.89 0.42
CA GLU A 455 -25.38 -14.81 -0.44
C GLU A 455 -24.74 -16.21 -0.52
N LYS A 456 -23.41 -16.29 -0.45
CA LYS A 456 -22.62 -17.54 -0.55
C LYS A 456 -21.37 -17.42 0.34
N PRO A 457 -21.03 -18.47 1.11
CA PRO A 457 -19.75 -18.51 1.81
C PRO A 457 -18.57 -18.58 0.83
N PRO A 458 -17.37 -18.09 1.21
CA PRO A 458 -16.17 -18.22 0.39
C PRO A 458 -15.85 -19.69 0.12
N SER A 459 -15.66 -20.04 -1.15
CA SER A 459 -15.45 -21.43 -1.56
C SER A 459 -14.05 -21.91 -1.21
N ASN A 460 -13.88 -22.51 -0.02
CA ASN A 460 -13.06 -23.71 0.24
C ASN A 460 -12.94 -24.10 1.73
N ARG A 461 -13.37 -23.26 2.69
CA ARG A 461 -13.25 -23.53 4.14
C ARG A 461 -14.59 -23.27 4.87
N GLU A 462 -14.92 -24.09 5.86
CA GLU A 462 -16.28 -24.25 6.43
C GLU A 462 -16.72 -23.12 7.40
N GLY A 463 -16.27 -21.88 7.17
CA GLY A 463 -16.29 -20.81 8.18
C GLY A 463 -17.49 -19.86 8.21
N GLY A 464 -18.38 -19.86 7.21
CA GLY A 464 -19.43 -18.83 7.07
C GLY A 464 -20.82 -19.41 6.78
N SER A 465 -21.85 -18.91 7.45
CA SER A 465 -23.24 -19.29 7.18
C SER A 465 -23.95 -18.31 6.22
N PRO A 466 -24.81 -18.77 5.29
CA PRO A 466 -25.53 -17.88 4.39
C PRO A 466 -26.50 -16.96 5.15
N GLY A 467 -26.42 -15.66 4.89
CA GLY A 467 -27.26 -14.64 5.54
C GLY A 467 -26.60 -13.88 6.69
N GLU A 468 -25.36 -14.17 7.06
CA GLU A 468 -24.56 -13.32 7.97
C GLU A 468 -24.18 -11.98 7.30
N PRO A 469 -23.94 -10.90 8.06
CA PRO A 469 -23.33 -9.67 7.54
C PRO A 469 -21.93 -9.97 6.99
N THR A 470 -21.61 -9.44 5.81
CA THR A 470 -20.30 -9.60 5.17
C THR A 470 -19.68 -8.25 4.84
N PRO A 471 -18.34 -8.07 4.95
CA PRO A 471 -17.68 -6.86 4.45
C PRO A 471 -18.00 -6.65 2.97
N PHE A 472 -18.05 -5.40 2.55
CA PHE A 472 -18.53 -5.06 1.21
C PHE A 472 -17.79 -3.86 0.61
N LEU A 473 -17.81 -3.79 -0.71
CA LEU A 473 -17.28 -2.68 -1.48
C LEU A 473 -18.40 -1.68 -1.77
N TRP A 474 -18.18 -0.40 -1.55
CA TRP A 474 -19.18 0.63 -1.85
C TRP A 474 -18.53 1.84 -2.53
N GLN A 475 -19.18 2.35 -3.59
CA GLN A 475 -18.73 3.53 -4.35
C GLN A 475 -19.02 4.86 -3.63
N ALA A 476 -18.93 4.88 -2.30
CA ALA A 476 -19.06 6.07 -1.47
C ALA A 476 -17.73 6.38 -0.75
N PRO A 477 -17.24 7.63 -0.77
CA PRO A 477 -16.18 8.07 0.13
C PRO A 477 -16.69 8.22 1.57
N ASN A 478 -15.79 8.12 2.57
CA ASN A 478 -16.11 8.37 3.98
C ASN A 478 -15.29 9.55 4.51
N SER A 479 -15.96 10.53 5.14
CA SER A 479 -15.36 11.70 5.78
C SER A 479 -14.76 11.41 7.15
N ASN A 480 -15.18 10.32 7.78
CA ASN A 480 -15.11 10.17 9.23
C ASN A 480 -13.95 9.32 9.70
N ALA A 481 -13.83 8.09 9.19
CA ALA A 481 -12.70 7.22 9.51
C ALA A 481 -12.40 6.29 8.34
N ALA A 482 -11.47 6.69 7.46
CA ALA A 482 -11.07 5.89 6.31
C ALA A 482 -9.60 6.08 5.91
N LEU A 483 -8.94 4.96 5.63
CA LEU A 483 -7.58 4.88 5.11
C LEU A 483 -7.61 4.98 3.59
N TYR A 484 -7.07 6.05 3.02
CA TYR A 484 -6.94 6.26 1.59
C TYR A 484 -5.54 5.89 1.08
N PHE A 485 -5.49 5.11 0.00
CA PHE A 485 -4.24 4.67 -0.61
C PHE A 485 -3.52 5.81 -1.35
N GLY A 486 -2.21 5.96 -1.15
CA GLY A 486 -1.42 7.08 -1.69
C GLY A 486 -1.46 7.24 -3.22
N ASP A 487 -1.47 6.13 -3.96
CA ASP A 487 -1.59 6.14 -5.42
C ASP A 487 -2.92 6.74 -5.89
N LYS A 488 -3.99 6.50 -5.12
CA LYS A 488 -5.34 7.01 -5.36
C LYS A 488 -5.50 8.45 -4.86
N TRP A 489 -4.84 8.80 -3.75
CA TRP A 489 -4.84 10.17 -3.22
C TRP A 489 -4.16 11.16 -4.17
N MET A 490 -3.06 10.78 -4.83
CA MET A 490 -2.47 11.63 -5.88
C MET A 490 -3.33 11.72 -7.13
N GLU A 491 -4.00 10.63 -7.53
CA GLU A 491 -4.95 10.70 -8.65
C GLU A 491 -6.12 11.64 -8.32
N PHE A 492 -6.55 11.68 -7.05
CA PHE A 492 -7.52 12.67 -6.57
C PHE A 492 -6.95 14.09 -6.48
N HIS A 493 -5.70 14.29 -6.06
CA HIS A 493 -5.02 15.59 -6.14
C HIS A 493 -4.92 16.08 -7.59
N SER A 494 -4.57 15.21 -8.53
CA SER A 494 -4.54 15.47 -9.97
C SER A 494 -5.92 15.87 -10.50
N PHE A 495 -6.95 15.09 -10.14
CA PHE A 495 -8.35 15.36 -10.46
C PHE A 495 -8.81 16.72 -9.94
N LEU A 496 -8.61 16.98 -8.65
CA LEU A 496 -9.05 18.22 -7.99
C LEU A 496 -8.33 19.44 -8.59
N THR A 497 -7.03 19.35 -8.87
CA THR A 497 -6.26 20.41 -9.55
C THR A 497 -6.88 20.75 -10.92
N ALA A 498 -7.23 19.74 -11.72
CA ALA A 498 -7.88 19.94 -13.00
C ALA A 498 -9.34 20.44 -12.87
N ARG A 499 -10.09 19.93 -11.89
CA ARG A 499 -11.49 20.31 -11.60
C ARG A 499 -11.62 21.77 -11.16
N LEU A 500 -10.68 22.24 -10.34
CA LEU A 500 -10.59 23.64 -9.87
C LEU A 500 -10.30 24.63 -11.02
N SER A 501 -9.73 24.18 -12.14
CA SER A 501 -9.54 25.03 -13.34
C SER A 501 -10.82 25.26 -14.15
N LYS A 502 -11.92 24.57 -13.82
CA LYS A 502 -13.20 24.64 -14.53
C LYS A 502 -14.20 25.51 -13.77
N PRO A 503 -15.11 26.23 -14.46
CA PRO A 503 -16.11 27.04 -13.80
C PRO A 503 -17.05 26.19 -12.93
N PRO A 504 -17.66 26.77 -11.88
CA PRO A 504 -18.60 26.07 -11.03
C PRO A 504 -19.82 25.58 -11.83
N THR A 505 -20.14 24.31 -11.64
CA THR A 505 -21.17 23.57 -12.39
C THR A 505 -22.51 23.64 -11.67
N THR A 506 -23.59 23.99 -12.38
CA THR A 506 -24.96 24.08 -11.82
C THR A 506 -25.65 22.72 -11.65
N ARG A 507 -24.89 21.65 -11.37
CA ARG A 507 -25.45 20.32 -11.06
C ARG A 507 -26.01 20.33 -9.62
N THR A 508 -27.04 19.53 -9.39
CA THR A 508 -27.49 19.17 -8.03
C THR A 508 -26.40 18.37 -7.35
N LYS A 509 -26.06 18.73 -6.10
CA LYS A 509 -25.11 17.93 -5.31
C LYS A 509 -25.70 16.56 -4.98
N LEU A 510 -24.84 15.55 -4.93
CA LEU A 510 -25.19 14.20 -4.47
C LEU A 510 -24.93 14.03 -2.97
N VAL A 511 -23.90 14.68 -2.44
CA VAL A 511 -23.50 14.62 -1.03
C VAL A 511 -24.21 15.70 -0.21
N SER A 512 -24.70 15.30 0.97
CA SER A 512 -25.32 16.17 1.97
C SER A 512 -24.34 17.18 2.55
N LYS A 513 -24.84 18.37 2.94
CA LYS A 513 -24.07 19.39 3.66
C LYS A 513 -23.60 18.95 5.06
N LYS A 514 -24.03 17.78 5.54
CA LYS A 514 -23.50 17.14 6.75
C LYS A 514 -22.03 16.74 6.59
N HIS A 515 -21.64 16.36 5.38
CA HIS A 515 -20.28 15.92 5.06
C HIS A 515 -19.46 17.05 4.39
N PRO A 516 -18.13 17.12 4.62
CA PRO A 516 -17.26 18.08 3.96
C PRO A 516 -17.34 18.04 2.43
N SER A 517 -17.22 19.21 1.79
CA SER A 517 -17.43 19.42 0.36
C SER A 517 -16.52 18.61 -0.58
N TRP A 518 -15.34 18.18 -0.10
CA TRP A 518 -14.40 17.40 -0.92
C TRP A 518 -14.92 16.00 -1.26
N LEU A 519 -15.91 15.48 -0.52
CA LEU A 519 -16.54 14.19 -0.82
C LEU A 519 -17.32 14.22 -2.13
N GLU A 520 -17.90 15.36 -2.53
CA GLU A 520 -18.57 15.49 -3.83
C GLU A 520 -17.57 15.31 -4.98
N PHE A 521 -16.41 15.96 -4.91
CA PHE A 521 -15.34 15.82 -5.91
C PHE A 521 -14.71 14.42 -5.89
N LEU A 522 -14.59 13.79 -4.71
CA LEU A 522 -14.11 12.42 -4.66
C LEU A 522 -15.14 11.44 -5.22
N LEU A 523 -16.44 11.67 -4.98
CA LEU A 523 -17.51 10.87 -5.57
C LEU A 523 -17.55 11.01 -7.10
N GLU A 524 -17.36 12.22 -7.66
CA GLU A 524 -17.17 12.42 -9.10
C GLU A 524 -16.03 11.53 -9.66
N LEU A 525 -14.89 11.47 -8.98
CA LEU A 525 -13.76 10.61 -9.37
C LEU A 525 -14.05 9.11 -9.16
N MET A 526 -14.70 8.74 -8.05
CA MET A 526 -15.00 7.35 -7.73
C MET A 526 -15.95 6.73 -8.74
N CYS A 527 -17.00 7.44 -9.15
CA CYS A 527 -17.89 7.02 -10.23
C CYS A 527 -17.13 6.90 -11.57
N ALA A 528 -16.30 7.89 -11.94
CA ALA A 528 -15.54 7.85 -13.19
C ALA A 528 -14.46 6.74 -13.25
N ARG A 529 -13.83 6.41 -12.12
CA ARG A 529 -12.77 5.38 -12.04
C ARG A 529 -13.24 4.03 -11.54
N ARG A 530 -14.53 3.90 -11.26
CA ARG A 530 -15.15 2.71 -10.67
C ARG A 530 -14.55 2.33 -9.32
N TYR A 531 -14.13 3.33 -8.54
CA TYR A 531 -13.46 3.13 -7.27
C TYR A 531 -14.45 2.94 -6.13
N SER A 532 -14.09 2.03 -5.22
CA SER A 532 -14.84 1.72 -4.01
C SER A 532 -13.93 1.81 -2.79
N LEU A 533 -14.54 2.08 -1.63
CA LEU A 533 -13.94 1.75 -0.33
C LEU A 533 -14.44 0.37 0.12
N LEU A 534 -13.59 -0.34 0.87
CA LEU A 534 -14.02 -1.48 1.67
C LEU A 534 -14.67 -0.98 2.95
N TYR A 535 -15.87 -1.45 3.27
CA TYR A 535 -16.58 -1.15 4.51
C TYR A 535 -16.61 -2.35 5.45
N PRO A 536 -16.46 -2.13 6.78
CA PRO A 536 -16.48 -3.17 7.78
C PRO A 536 -17.91 -3.67 8.03
N THR A 537 -18.01 -4.86 8.62
CA THR A 537 -19.22 -5.29 9.34
C THR A 537 -19.17 -4.87 10.79
N ILE A 538 -20.34 -4.71 11.40
CA ILE A 538 -20.49 -4.79 12.86
C ILE A 538 -20.48 -6.27 13.24
N SER A 539 -19.79 -6.64 14.31
CA SER A 539 -19.73 -8.04 14.78
C SER A 539 -21.07 -8.49 15.38
N ILE A 540 -21.25 -9.80 15.56
CA ILE A 540 -22.52 -10.41 16.02
C ILE A 540 -23.01 -9.80 17.35
N ASP A 541 -22.09 -9.48 18.27
CA ASP A 541 -22.39 -8.86 19.57
C ASP A 541 -22.59 -7.33 19.53
N GLY A 542 -22.60 -6.71 18.35
CA GLY A 542 -22.74 -5.27 18.17
C GLY A 542 -21.44 -4.46 18.34
N GLU A 543 -20.29 -5.14 18.46
CA GLU A 543 -18.98 -4.50 18.55
C GLU A 543 -18.55 -3.85 17.21
N ALA A 544 -17.89 -2.69 17.30
CA ALA A 544 -17.36 -1.94 16.17
C ALA A 544 -15.89 -1.49 16.39
N ILE A 545 -15.16 -1.25 15.29
CA ILE A 545 -13.77 -0.77 15.31
C ILE A 545 -13.69 0.76 15.53
N ALA A 546 -14.68 1.51 15.05
CA ALA A 546 -14.82 2.94 15.27
C ALA A 546 -16.30 3.30 15.45
N THR A 547 -16.58 4.37 16.19
CA THR A 547 -17.94 4.90 16.33
C THR A 547 -17.99 6.42 16.25
N VAL A 548 -19.09 6.96 15.70
CA VAL A 548 -19.33 8.40 15.51
C VAL A 548 -20.24 8.91 16.61
N HIS A 549 -19.79 9.99 17.26
CA HIS A 549 -20.45 10.60 18.41
C HIS A 549 -21.03 11.98 18.05
N ASP A 550 -22.32 12.19 18.27
CA ASP A 550 -23.08 13.34 17.75
C ASP A 550 -23.30 14.49 18.75
N GLU A 551 -22.83 14.40 20.00
CA GLU A 551 -23.04 15.40 21.06
C GLU A 551 -22.32 16.73 20.82
N LEU A 552 -21.24 16.71 20.03
CA LEU A 552 -20.47 17.89 19.62
C LEU A 552 -20.21 17.90 18.10
N TYR A 553 -21.16 17.42 17.31
CA TYR A 553 -21.13 17.56 15.85
C TYR A 553 -21.13 19.05 15.43
N GLN A 554 -20.39 19.36 14.35
CA GLN A 554 -20.43 20.68 13.71
C GLN A 554 -20.56 20.55 12.19
N VAL A 555 -21.44 21.37 11.61
CA VAL A 555 -21.54 21.55 10.15
C VAL A 555 -20.20 22.06 9.60
N PRO A 556 -19.69 21.51 8.48
CA PRO A 556 -18.47 21.95 7.82
C PRO A 556 -18.43 23.46 7.52
N GLU A 557 -17.25 24.08 7.67
CA GLU A 557 -17.07 25.53 7.69
C GLU A 557 -17.20 26.23 6.32
N GLU A 558 -17.18 25.45 5.24
CA GLU A 558 -17.49 25.89 3.88
C GLU A 558 -18.98 26.15 3.64
N PHE A 559 -19.86 25.62 4.50
CA PHE A 559 -21.30 25.86 4.41
C PHE A 559 -21.71 27.00 5.35
N PRO A 560 -22.64 27.86 4.94
CA PRO A 560 -23.19 28.86 5.85
C PRO A 560 -23.94 28.13 6.97
N ARG A 561 -23.46 28.28 8.21
CA ARG A 561 -24.32 28.10 9.39
C ARG A 561 -25.50 29.06 9.20
N GLU A 562 -26.73 28.54 9.16
CA GLU A 562 -27.88 29.42 9.12
C GLU A 562 -27.86 30.29 10.38
N PRO A 563 -28.04 31.62 10.27
CA PRO A 563 -28.01 32.47 11.44
C PRO A 563 -29.18 32.05 12.32
N SER A 564 -28.90 31.52 13.50
CA SER A 564 -29.93 31.15 14.46
C SER A 564 -30.79 32.38 14.73
N THR A 565 -31.97 32.41 14.13
CA THR A 565 -32.98 33.42 14.44
C THR A 565 -33.16 33.37 15.94
N PRO A 566 -32.93 34.46 16.69
CA PRO A 566 -33.02 34.43 18.14
C PRO A 566 -34.43 34.01 18.49
N ALA A 567 -34.60 32.75 18.88
CA ALA A 567 -35.89 32.18 19.17
C ALA A 567 -36.54 33.06 20.22
N SER A 568 -37.77 33.51 19.95
CA SER A 568 -38.50 34.41 20.83
C SER A 568 -38.50 33.82 22.23
N VAL A 569 -37.78 34.47 23.16
CA VAL A 569 -37.49 33.94 24.50
C VAL A 569 -38.79 33.40 25.10
N PRO A 570 -38.93 32.07 25.28
CA PRO A 570 -40.11 31.52 25.92
C PRO A 570 -40.23 32.13 27.31
N GLU A 571 -41.42 32.53 27.73
CA GLU A 571 -41.61 33.06 29.08
C GLU A 571 -41.18 31.99 30.09
N LEU A 572 -40.13 32.29 30.88
CA LEU A 572 -39.61 31.34 31.87
C LEU A 572 -40.67 31.10 32.94
N ASN A 573 -41.35 29.95 32.87
CA ASN A 573 -42.07 29.40 34.00
C ASN A 573 -41.05 29.06 35.10
N PRO A 574 -41.18 29.62 36.31
CA PRO A 574 -40.16 29.47 37.36
C PRO A 574 -40.14 28.08 38.01
N ASP A 575 -41.14 27.23 37.73
CA ASP A 575 -41.35 25.94 38.39
C ASP A 575 -40.87 24.72 37.57
N GLU A 576 -40.40 24.91 36.33
CA GLU A 576 -39.78 23.83 35.54
C GLU A 576 -38.24 23.83 35.69
N PRO A 577 -37.60 22.66 35.87
CA PRO A 577 -36.14 22.57 35.92
C PRO A 577 -35.54 22.96 34.57
N LEU A 578 -34.50 23.80 34.58
CA LEU A 578 -33.83 24.41 33.41
C LEU A 578 -33.19 23.38 32.45
N SER A 579 -34.04 22.65 31.75
CA SER A 579 -33.70 21.88 30.56
C SER A 579 -33.55 22.87 29.41
N LEU A 580 -32.31 23.16 29.02
CA LEU A 580 -32.02 24.04 27.89
C LEU A 580 -32.46 23.38 26.58
N VAL A 581 -33.74 23.56 26.23
CA VAL A 581 -34.30 23.20 24.91
C VAL A 581 -33.77 24.18 23.87
N TYR A 582 -32.50 24.02 23.51
CA TYR A 582 -31.97 24.56 22.26
C TYR A 582 -32.79 23.95 21.10
N GLU A 583 -33.36 24.81 20.24
CA GLU A 583 -34.26 24.34 19.18
C GLU A 583 -33.57 23.32 18.26
N LYS A 584 -34.21 22.17 18.10
CA LYS A 584 -33.65 20.94 17.51
C LYS A 584 -33.62 20.97 15.96
N LYS A 585 -33.36 22.12 15.35
CA LYS A 585 -33.49 22.34 13.89
C LYS A 585 -32.28 21.84 13.07
N ASP A 586 -31.07 22.08 13.56
CA ASP A 586 -29.84 21.84 12.77
C ASP A 586 -29.07 20.58 13.18
N ARG A 587 -29.60 19.77 14.11
CA ARG A 587 -28.95 18.50 14.48
C ARG A 587 -29.31 17.44 13.44
N PRO A 588 -28.32 16.77 12.79
CA PRO A 588 -28.58 15.68 11.86
C PRO A 588 -29.35 14.52 12.54
N PRO A 589 -29.93 13.59 11.77
CA PRO A 589 -30.45 12.34 12.34
C PRO A 589 -29.33 11.67 13.15
N PRO A 590 -29.62 11.21 14.38
CA PRO A 590 -28.60 10.64 15.25
C PRO A 590 -28.03 9.37 14.62
N ASN A 591 -26.71 9.29 14.56
CA ASN A 591 -26.00 8.08 14.25
C ASN A 591 -26.24 7.03 15.35
N THR A 592 -26.22 5.76 14.98
CA THR A 592 -26.20 4.66 15.95
C THR A 592 -24.81 4.58 16.56
N GLU A 593 -24.67 4.97 17.82
CA GLU A 593 -23.45 4.71 18.60
C GLU A 593 -23.32 3.20 18.85
N HIS A 594 -22.12 2.66 18.62
CA HIS A 594 -21.80 1.23 18.72
C HIS A 594 -20.73 1.00 19.78
N SER A 595 -20.84 -0.11 20.52
CA SER A 595 -19.83 -0.51 21.49
C SER A 595 -18.47 -0.71 20.79
N LEU A 596 -17.44 0.00 21.24
CA LEU A 596 -16.09 -0.21 20.72
C LEU A 596 -15.56 -1.57 21.19
N SER A 597 -15.01 -2.34 20.25
CA SER A 597 -14.54 -3.68 20.57
C SER A 597 -13.37 -3.67 21.57
N SER A 598 -13.41 -4.66 22.47
CA SER A 598 -12.32 -5.03 23.37
C SER A 598 -11.90 -6.50 23.26
N SER A 599 -12.51 -7.26 22.35
CA SER A 599 -12.18 -8.65 22.06
C SER A 599 -11.03 -8.76 21.04
N THR A 600 -10.42 -9.94 20.86
CA THR A 600 -9.28 -10.09 19.92
C THR A 600 -9.73 -9.89 18.48
N LEU A 601 -8.85 -9.43 17.58
CA LEU A 601 -9.23 -9.17 16.18
C LEU A 601 -9.85 -10.39 15.46
N LEU A 602 -9.46 -11.61 15.83
CA LEU A 602 -10.04 -12.84 15.25
C LEU A 602 -11.46 -13.16 15.73
N SER A 603 -11.91 -12.66 16.89
CA SER A 603 -13.31 -12.79 17.35
C SER A 603 -14.21 -11.69 16.77
N ILE A 604 -13.65 -10.53 16.42
CA ILE A 604 -14.39 -9.44 15.76
C ILE A 604 -14.73 -9.81 14.31
N LEU A 605 -13.78 -10.42 13.59
CA LEU A 605 -13.87 -10.64 12.15
C LEU A 605 -14.70 -11.88 11.77
N PRO A 606 -15.47 -11.82 10.66
CA PRO A 606 -16.21 -12.97 10.14
C PRO A 606 -15.27 -14.10 9.70
N ASN A 607 -15.84 -15.30 9.52
CA ASN A 607 -15.13 -16.51 9.07
C ASN A 607 -13.88 -16.87 9.90
N SER A 608 -13.85 -16.56 11.21
CA SER A 608 -12.65 -16.71 12.07
C SER A 608 -11.39 -16.02 11.50
N GLY A 609 -11.60 -14.86 10.86
CA GLY A 609 -10.56 -14.02 10.29
C GLY A 609 -10.01 -14.44 8.92
N ASP A 610 -10.62 -15.39 8.20
CA ASP A 610 -10.29 -15.61 6.78
C ASP A 610 -11.01 -14.57 5.90
N LEU A 611 -10.26 -13.58 5.41
CA LEU A 611 -10.83 -12.47 4.65
C LEU A 611 -11.24 -12.90 3.23
N PRO A 612 -12.48 -12.60 2.78
CA PRO A 612 -12.92 -12.96 1.44
C PRO A 612 -12.23 -12.09 0.38
N GLU A 613 -11.83 -12.70 -0.74
CA GLU A 613 -11.18 -12.01 -1.86
C GLU A 613 -12.07 -10.91 -2.48
N ILE A 614 -11.44 -9.86 -3.03
CA ILE A 614 -12.10 -8.72 -3.68
C ILE A 614 -13.20 -9.09 -4.70
N PRO A 615 -13.05 -10.13 -5.56
CA PRO A 615 -14.10 -10.52 -6.50
C PRO A 615 -15.35 -11.17 -5.88
N ASN A 616 -15.24 -11.61 -4.61
CA ASN A 616 -16.30 -12.32 -3.89
C ASN A 616 -17.07 -11.40 -2.92
N LEU A 617 -16.57 -10.18 -2.68
CA LEU A 617 -17.26 -9.14 -1.91
C LEU A 617 -18.48 -8.60 -2.68
N PRO A 618 -19.63 -8.34 -2.02
CA PRO A 618 -20.71 -7.56 -2.61
C PRO A 618 -20.21 -6.15 -2.99
N LEU A 619 -20.67 -5.64 -4.14
CA LEU A 619 -20.36 -4.28 -4.61
C LEU A 619 -21.63 -3.45 -4.68
N LEU A 620 -21.62 -2.28 -4.03
CA LEU A 620 -22.69 -1.30 -4.05
C LEU A 620 -22.30 -0.06 -4.88
N ALA A 621 -23.23 0.40 -5.71
CA ALA A 621 -23.24 1.73 -6.31
C ALA A 621 -23.35 2.83 -5.25
N PHE A 622 -23.09 4.08 -5.62
CA PHE A 622 -23.17 5.23 -4.70
C PHE A 622 -24.57 5.45 -4.10
N ASP A 623 -25.62 4.99 -4.79
CA ASP A 623 -27.03 5.02 -4.37
C ASP A 623 -27.48 3.77 -3.58
N GLY A 624 -26.57 2.82 -3.33
CA GLY A 624 -26.84 1.59 -2.59
C GLY A 624 -27.30 0.40 -3.44
N LEU A 625 -27.47 0.55 -4.77
CA LEU A 625 -27.83 -0.58 -5.62
C LEU A 625 -26.69 -1.59 -5.74
N THR A 626 -26.99 -2.89 -5.65
CA THR A 626 -26.01 -3.97 -5.85
C THR A 626 -25.60 -4.07 -7.32
N LEU A 627 -24.30 -3.93 -7.61
CA LEU A 627 -23.72 -4.01 -8.96
C LEU A 627 -22.94 -5.31 -9.17
N THR A 628 -23.09 -5.92 -10.34
CA THR A 628 -22.13 -6.92 -10.81
C THR A 628 -20.83 -6.27 -11.32
N GLN A 629 -19.76 -7.07 -11.39
CA GLN A 629 -18.46 -6.64 -11.89
C GLN A 629 -18.49 -6.05 -13.31
N ASN A 630 -19.48 -6.43 -14.14
CA ASN A 630 -19.62 -5.91 -15.50
C ASN A 630 -20.40 -4.59 -15.52
N GLN A 631 -21.58 -4.54 -14.87
CA GLN A 631 -22.40 -3.31 -14.79
C GLN A 631 -21.57 -2.14 -14.28
N ALA A 632 -20.82 -2.31 -13.19
CA ALA A 632 -19.96 -1.26 -12.66
C ALA A 632 -18.94 -0.73 -13.69
N ASN A 633 -18.44 -1.55 -14.63
CA ASN A 633 -17.55 -1.06 -15.70
C ASN A 633 -18.32 -0.21 -16.72
N ASP A 634 -19.52 -0.64 -17.11
CA ASP A 634 -20.37 0.03 -18.09
C ASP A 634 -20.90 1.37 -17.51
N ASP A 635 -21.27 1.38 -16.23
CA ASP A 635 -21.69 2.56 -15.47
C ASP A 635 -20.53 3.58 -15.34
N ALA A 636 -19.32 3.12 -14.99
CA ALA A 636 -18.13 3.98 -14.92
C ALA A 636 -17.68 4.51 -16.29
N TRP A 637 -17.86 3.73 -17.36
CA TRP A 637 -17.58 4.17 -18.73
C TRP A 637 -18.58 5.24 -19.18
N THR A 638 -19.88 5.00 -19.01
CA THR A 638 -20.93 5.97 -19.39
C THR A 638 -20.86 7.25 -18.55
N PHE A 639 -20.58 7.14 -17.24
CA PHE A 639 -20.27 8.29 -16.39
C PHE A 639 -19.03 9.04 -16.88
N THR A 640 -17.95 8.33 -17.25
CA THR A 640 -16.72 8.94 -17.79
C THR A 640 -16.99 9.72 -19.08
N GLU A 641 -17.74 9.16 -20.04
CA GLU A 641 -18.09 9.88 -21.27
C GLU A 641 -18.92 11.13 -20.99
N ALA A 642 -19.90 11.05 -20.10
CA ALA A 642 -20.71 12.19 -19.69
C ALA A 642 -19.87 13.25 -18.96
N TYR A 643 -19.01 12.84 -18.03
CA TYR A 643 -18.12 13.73 -17.29
C TYR A 643 -17.12 14.46 -18.20
N ARG A 644 -16.47 13.73 -19.13
CA ARG A 644 -15.55 14.30 -20.13
C ARG A 644 -16.23 15.38 -20.98
N ARG A 645 -17.49 15.13 -21.39
CA ARG A 645 -18.29 16.05 -22.21
C ARG A 645 -18.74 17.29 -21.43
N ASP A 646 -19.32 17.10 -20.25
CA ASP A 646 -19.99 18.15 -19.49
C ASP A 646 -19.03 19.02 -18.66
N ILE A 647 -17.94 18.43 -18.13
CA ILE A 647 -17.02 19.06 -17.16
C ILE A 647 -15.59 19.05 -17.69
N GLY A 648 -15.16 17.96 -18.31
CA GLY A 648 -13.85 17.84 -18.96
C GLY A 648 -13.63 18.79 -20.15
N GLY A 649 -14.72 19.30 -20.75
CA GLY A 649 -14.70 20.15 -21.93
C GLY A 649 -14.30 19.42 -23.22
N CYS A 650 -14.38 18.09 -23.23
CA CYS A 650 -14.02 17.26 -24.37
C CYS A 650 -15.08 17.33 -25.49
N LYS A 651 -14.60 17.50 -26.72
CA LYS A 651 -15.43 17.31 -27.92
C LYS A 651 -15.70 15.82 -28.13
N VAL A 652 -16.83 15.50 -28.78
CA VAL A 652 -17.28 14.13 -29.04
C VAL A 652 -16.28 13.30 -29.85
N GLU A 653 -15.45 13.96 -30.66
CA GLU A 653 -14.43 13.34 -31.54
C GLU A 653 -13.00 13.42 -30.96
N ALA A 654 -12.83 13.82 -29.69
CA ALA A 654 -11.52 13.90 -29.07
C ALA A 654 -10.96 12.48 -28.77
N GLU A 655 -9.74 12.19 -29.24
CA GLU A 655 -9.07 10.93 -28.92
C GLU A 655 -8.96 10.74 -27.40
N ILE A 656 -9.19 9.50 -26.93
CA ILE A 656 -9.08 9.16 -25.51
C ILE A 656 -7.59 9.14 -25.16
N THR A 657 -7.13 10.23 -24.54
CA THR A 657 -5.79 10.35 -23.96
C THR A 657 -5.47 9.11 -23.13
N LYS A 658 -4.35 8.44 -23.42
CA LYS A 658 -3.94 7.24 -22.69
C LYS A 658 -3.79 7.58 -21.21
N ARG A 659 -4.53 6.87 -20.34
CA ARG A 659 -4.45 7.03 -18.88
C ARG A 659 -3.01 6.87 -18.39
N GLU A 660 -2.53 7.86 -17.66
CA GLU A 660 -1.26 7.82 -16.95
C GLU A 660 -1.47 7.31 -15.51
N PRO A 661 -0.48 6.62 -14.90
CA PRO A 661 -0.59 6.17 -13.52
C PRO A 661 -0.63 7.37 -12.55
N ASN A 662 -1.47 7.28 -11.52
CA ASN A 662 -1.64 8.30 -10.47
C ASN A 662 -2.15 9.67 -11.00
N SER A 663 -2.79 9.69 -12.18
CA SER A 663 -3.19 10.90 -12.89
C SER A 663 -4.64 10.78 -13.38
N ALA A 664 -5.40 11.87 -13.28
CA ALA A 664 -6.78 11.98 -13.76
C ALA A 664 -6.94 13.01 -14.88
N LEU A 665 -5.83 13.51 -15.43
CA LEU A 665 -5.83 14.56 -16.45
C LEU A 665 -6.50 14.11 -17.76
N ASP A 666 -6.52 12.81 -18.05
CA ASP A 666 -7.23 12.25 -19.20
C ASP A 666 -8.72 12.56 -19.22
N LEU A 667 -9.35 12.84 -18.08
CA LEU A 667 -10.75 13.23 -17.97
C LEU A 667 -11.04 14.66 -18.50
N PHE A 668 -10.01 15.46 -18.83
CA PHE A 668 -10.14 16.87 -19.21
C PHE A 668 -9.35 17.17 -20.50
N CYS A 669 -10.00 17.72 -21.53
CA CYS A 669 -9.37 17.88 -22.85
C CYS A 669 -8.74 19.27 -23.13
N HIS A 670 -8.81 20.20 -22.17
CA HIS A 670 -8.34 21.58 -22.33
C HIS A 670 -7.72 22.09 -21.01
N LEU A 671 -6.48 21.71 -20.72
CA LEU A 671 -5.70 22.21 -19.56
C LEU A 671 -4.50 23.07 -20.01
N ASP A 672 -3.90 22.74 -21.15
CA ASP A 672 -2.68 23.37 -21.71
C ASP A 672 -2.79 24.89 -21.97
N GLN A 673 -4.01 25.45 -22.01
CA GLN A 673 -4.22 26.90 -22.13
C GLN A 673 -4.05 27.66 -20.80
N VAL A 674 -3.85 26.95 -19.68
CA VAL A 674 -3.68 27.54 -18.34
C VAL A 674 -2.25 27.34 -17.80
N TYR A 675 -1.51 26.34 -18.29
CA TYR A 675 -0.16 25.99 -17.83
C TYR A 675 0.87 26.01 -18.98
N ASP A 676 1.22 27.21 -19.45
CA ASP A 676 2.48 27.45 -20.17
C ASP A 676 3.51 28.09 -19.20
N PRO A 677 4.41 27.30 -18.58
CA PRO A 677 5.38 27.82 -17.61
C PRO A 677 6.50 28.67 -18.25
N MET A 678 6.55 28.83 -19.58
CA MET A 678 7.51 29.72 -20.24
C MET A 678 6.92 31.08 -20.66
N ASN A 679 5.59 31.28 -20.55
CA ASN A 679 4.93 32.44 -21.14
C ASN A 679 4.38 33.45 -20.13
N VAL A 680 5.19 33.75 -19.10
CA VAL A 680 5.04 34.99 -18.30
C VAL A 680 5.54 36.18 -19.14
N GLY A 681 4.82 36.45 -20.23
CA GLY A 681 5.12 37.51 -21.18
C GLY A 681 4.96 38.89 -20.54
N VAL A 682 6.09 39.51 -20.19
CA VAL A 682 6.15 40.87 -19.62
C VAL A 682 5.46 41.85 -20.58
N GLN A 683 4.27 42.34 -20.21
CA GLN A 683 3.59 43.37 -20.98
C GLN A 683 4.35 44.71 -20.83
N PRO A 684 4.90 45.30 -21.91
CA PRO A 684 5.49 46.63 -21.82
C PRO A 684 4.40 47.67 -21.53
N PRO A 685 4.69 48.70 -20.71
CA PRO A 685 3.66 49.63 -20.24
C PRO A 685 3.03 50.41 -21.40
N LYS A 686 1.69 50.31 -21.51
CA LYS A 686 0.89 51.03 -22.51
C LYS A 686 1.07 52.54 -22.33
N LYS A 687 1.81 53.18 -23.23
CA LYS A 687 1.96 54.66 -23.24
C LYS A 687 0.58 55.31 -23.41
N THR A 688 0.14 56.01 -22.39
CA THR A 688 -1.08 56.82 -22.41
C THR A 688 -0.96 57.92 -23.48
N ARG A 689 -1.94 58.01 -24.38
CA ARG A 689 -2.04 59.12 -25.32
C ARG A 689 -3.41 59.77 -25.16
N ARG A 690 -3.41 60.99 -24.60
CA ARG A 690 -4.63 61.82 -24.47
C ARG A 690 -5.19 62.13 -25.86
N GLY A 691 -6.51 62.27 -25.94
CA GLY A 691 -7.21 62.52 -27.19
C GLY A 691 -6.96 63.92 -27.77
N GLY A 692 -7.27 64.05 -29.06
CA GLY A 692 -7.29 65.31 -29.80
C GLY A 692 -7.95 65.05 -31.15
N ALA A 693 -9.11 65.66 -31.41
CA ALA A 693 -9.85 65.48 -32.64
C ALA A 693 -9.65 66.68 -33.57
N GLN A 694 -9.56 66.45 -34.89
CA GLN A 694 -10.34 67.15 -35.93
C GLN A 694 -9.95 66.79 -37.39
N ARG A 695 -10.97 66.77 -38.26
CA ARG A 695 -11.01 67.17 -39.70
C ARG A 695 -10.24 66.36 -40.79
N LYS A 696 -11.01 65.86 -41.77
CA LYS A 696 -10.68 65.85 -43.23
C LYS A 696 -10.84 67.28 -43.81
N PRO A 697 -10.24 67.67 -44.96
CA PRO A 697 -10.57 67.24 -46.35
C PRO A 697 -9.43 66.40 -47.01
N GLU A 698 -9.46 65.76 -48.20
CA GLU A 698 -10.22 65.82 -49.50
C GLU A 698 -9.38 66.41 -50.67
N VAL A 699 -9.74 66.11 -51.94
CA VAL A 699 -9.04 66.38 -53.24
C VAL A 699 -7.89 65.37 -53.56
N ASP A 700 -7.93 64.45 -54.55
CA ASP A 700 -8.10 64.45 -56.05
C ASP A 700 -6.76 64.71 -56.79
N GLU A 701 -6.41 64.17 -57.99
CA GLU A 701 -7.04 63.23 -58.94
C GLU A 701 -5.96 62.53 -59.84
N ASP A 702 -6.34 61.44 -60.54
CA ASP A 702 -5.83 60.82 -61.79
C ASP A 702 -4.34 60.73 -62.25
N ILE A 703 -3.98 59.54 -62.78
CA ILE A 703 -3.59 59.26 -64.19
C ILE A 703 -3.43 57.74 -64.45
N ILE A 704 -3.70 57.29 -65.69
CA ILE A 704 -3.76 55.90 -66.22
C ILE A 704 -3.11 55.89 -67.64
N PRO A 705 -2.76 54.76 -68.32
CA PRO A 705 -2.74 53.33 -67.94
C PRO A 705 -1.51 52.48 -68.36
N ALA A 706 -1.47 51.26 -67.82
CA ALA A 706 -1.02 49.97 -68.40
C ALA A 706 0.29 49.82 -69.22
N GLU A 707 1.14 48.88 -68.77
CA GLU A 707 1.72 47.86 -69.66
C GLU A 707 1.82 46.47 -68.99
N GLN A 708 1.79 45.42 -69.82
CA GLN A 708 2.23 44.03 -69.60
C GLN A 708 1.84 43.29 -68.30
N LYS A 709 0.65 42.66 -68.34
CA LYS A 709 0.30 41.50 -67.49
C LYS A 709 1.03 40.22 -67.95
N GLU A 710 2.36 40.10 -67.80
CA GLU A 710 3.02 38.80 -67.95
C GLU A 710 4.39 38.70 -67.23
N SER A 711 4.38 38.16 -66.00
CA SER A 711 5.58 37.76 -65.24
C SER A 711 5.20 37.08 -63.92
N ALA A 712 4.42 37.77 -63.08
CA ALA A 712 3.98 37.33 -61.74
C ALA A 712 3.00 36.13 -61.71
N LYS A 713 3.02 35.26 -62.74
CA LYS A 713 2.20 34.06 -62.86
C LYS A 713 3.00 32.80 -63.24
N MET A 714 4.33 32.89 -63.30
CA MET A 714 5.20 31.79 -63.77
C MET A 714 6.03 31.12 -62.66
N GLU A 715 6.33 31.81 -61.55
CA GLU A 715 7.16 31.25 -60.46
C GLU A 715 6.36 30.47 -59.40
N ALA A 716 5.06 30.75 -59.27
CA ALA A 716 4.19 30.05 -58.31
C ALA A 716 3.78 28.62 -58.75
N SER A 717 4.00 28.26 -60.03
CA SER A 717 3.59 26.99 -60.61
C SER A 717 4.72 25.96 -60.74
N GLU A 718 6.00 26.36 -60.73
CA GLU A 718 7.10 25.40 -60.91
C GLU A 718 7.39 24.57 -59.65
N HIS A 719 7.22 25.14 -58.46
CA HIS A 719 7.52 24.46 -57.19
C HIS A 719 6.55 23.31 -56.84
N LEU A 720 5.30 23.37 -57.30
CA LEU A 720 4.30 22.32 -57.08
C LEU A 720 4.46 21.12 -58.03
N ALA A 721 5.31 21.22 -59.06
CA ALA A 721 5.52 20.16 -60.06
C ALA A 721 6.71 19.22 -59.76
N ARG A 722 7.45 19.42 -58.65
CA ARG A 722 8.72 18.72 -58.38
C ARG A 722 8.69 17.61 -57.31
N GLN A 723 7.54 17.30 -56.71
CA GLN A 723 7.41 16.22 -55.71
C GLN A 723 6.46 15.06 -56.09
N ALA A 724 5.79 15.14 -57.25
CA ALA A 724 4.94 14.05 -57.75
C ALA A 724 5.56 13.36 -58.97
N GLY A 725 6.13 12.18 -58.76
CA GLY A 725 6.43 11.21 -59.83
C GLY A 725 7.91 10.97 -60.14
N LYS A 726 8.43 9.82 -59.67
CA LYS A 726 9.29 8.89 -60.45
C LYS A 726 9.59 7.59 -59.69
N ASP A 727 8.63 6.69 -59.68
CA ASP A 727 8.95 5.26 -59.80
C ASP A 727 9.36 4.96 -61.24
N THR A 728 10.44 4.20 -61.45
CA THR A 728 10.46 2.96 -62.26
C THR A 728 11.88 2.41 -62.50
N ALA A 729 12.05 1.13 -62.14
CA ALA A 729 12.91 0.09 -62.72
C ALA A 729 14.26 0.44 -63.41
N SER A 730 15.34 -0.23 -62.95
CA SER A 730 15.97 -1.34 -63.72
C SER A 730 17.06 -2.10 -62.94
N ARG A 731 17.38 -3.32 -63.40
CA ARG A 731 18.18 -4.36 -62.69
C ARG A 731 19.48 -4.69 -63.46
N PRO A 732 20.53 -5.20 -62.80
CA PRO A 732 21.08 -6.50 -63.23
C PRO A 732 21.34 -7.49 -62.06
N LYS A 733 21.80 -8.70 -62.40
CA LYS A 733 21.89 -9.89 -61.51
C LYS A 733 23.33 -10.16 -61.04
N ILE A 734 23.52 -10.95 -59.97
CA ILE A 734 24.17 -12.29 -59.98
C ILE A 734 24.02 -13.02 -58.61
N LYS A 735 24.01 -14.36 -58.68
CA LYS A 735 23.73 -15.49 -57.75
C LYS A 735 24.14 -15.47 -56.26
N GLY A 736 23.50 -16.39 -55.51
CA GLY A 736 23.91 -16.99 -54.22
C GLY A 736 22.92 -16.64 -53.10
N ASP A 737 21.92 -17.42 -52.67
CA ASP A 737 21.63 -18.87 -52.47
C ASP A 737 21.35 -19.10 -50.95
N ASP A 738 20.33 -19.92 -50.67
CA ASP A 738 19.91 -20.58 -49.42
C ASP A 738 19.46 -19.77 -48.16
N GLY A 739 18.28 -20.15 -47.61
CA GLY A 739 18.07 -20.14 -46.14
C GLY A 739 16.83 -19.49 -45.51
N GLU A 740 15.59 -19.70 -45.99
CA GLU A 740 14.37 -19.24 -45.26
C GLU A 740 13.17 -20.22 -45.38
N GLU A 741 13.13 -21.24 -44.51
CA GLU A 741 12.02 -22.22 -44.45
C GLU A 741 11.82 -22.81 -43.04
N THR A 742 11.51 -21.99 -42.02
CA THR A 742 11.16 -22.47 -40.66
C THR A 742 10.13 -21.58 -39.94
N GLN A 743 8.89 -21.55 -40.43
CA GLN A 743 7.75 -21.00 -39.64
C GLN A 743 6.39 -21.63 -39.97
N ASN A 744 6.15 -22.06 -41.21
CA ASN A 744 4.87 -22.67 -41.61
C ASN A 744 4.66 -24.13 -41.11
N GLU A 745 5.73 -24.86 -40.74
CA GLU A 745 5.58 -26.23 -40.21
C GLU A 745 4.92 -26.26 -38.82
N PHE A 746 5.25 -25.32 -37.94
CA PHE A 746 4.79 -25.34 -36.53
C PHE A 746 3.26 -25.23 -36.43
N HIS A 747 2.66 -24.42 -37.30
CA HIS A 747 1.20 -24.26 -37.37
C HIS A 747 0.49 -25.50 -37.94
N ALA A 748 1.15 -26.27 -38.82
CA ALA A 748 0.62 -27.51 -39.37
C ALA A 748 0.71 -28.70 -38.40
N GLN A 749 1.61 -28.64 -37.40
CA GLN A 749 1.82 -29.70 -36.42
C GLN A 749 0.77 -29.66 -35.28
N MET A 750 0.39 -28.46 -34.83
CA MET A 750 -0.68 -28.24 -33.83
C MET A 750 -2.05 -28.78 -34.28
N GLU A 751 -2.45 -28.53 -35.53
CA GLU A 751 -3.71 -29.04 -36.11
C GLU A 751 -3.78 -30.57 -36.18
N ARG A 752 -2.62 -31.26 -36.24
CA ARG A 752 -2.57 -32.73 -36.29
C ARG A 752 -2.75 -33.37 -34.91
N GLN A 753 -2.24 -32.77 -33.85
CA GLN A 753 -2.46 -33.28 -32.48
C GLN A 753 -3.91 -33.10 -32.02
N LYS A 754 -4.59 -32.04 -32.47
CA LYS A 754 -5.99 -31.75 -32.10
C LYS A 754 -7.03 -32.70 -32.71
N LYS A 755 -6.61 -33.68 -33.54
CA LYS A 755 -7.47 -34.66 -34.23
C LYS A 755 -7.21 -36.12 -33.81
N GLN A 756 -6.57 -36.35 -32.66
CA GLN A 756 -6.28 -37.70 -32.13
C GLN A 756 -6.89 -37.95 -30.74
N ALA A 757 -7.94 -37.22 -30.35
CA ALA A 757 -8.54 -37.26 -29.01
C ALA A 757 -10.07 -37.44 -29.02
N GLU A 758 -10.60 -38.23 -29.95
CA GLU A 758 -11.99 -38.73 -29.93
C GLU A 758 -12.01 -40.25 -30.20
N PRO A 759 -12.40 -41.10 -29.24
CA PRO A 759 -12.76 -42.48 -29.50
C PRO A 759 -14.25 -42.55 -29.91
N GLY A 760 -14.51 -42.91 -31.17
CA GLY A 760 -15.87 -43.04 -31.70
C GLY A 760 -16.61 -44.32 -31.28
N GLU A 761 -17.92 -44.35 -31.47
CA GLU A 761 -18.74 -45.56 -31.36
C GLU A 761 -18.35 -46.60 -32.42
N GLU A 762 -18.38 -47.88 -32.05
CA GLU A 762 -18.41 -49.01 -32.99
C GLU A 762 -19.65 -49.88 -32.70
N LYS A 763 -20.38 -50.29 -33.75
CA LYS A 763 -21.61 -51.09 -33.68
C LYS A 763 -21.62 -52.14 -34.78
N VAL A 764 -21.96 -53.38 -34.42
CA VAL A 764 -22.51 -54.52 -35.21
C VAL A 764 -22.27 -55.79 -34.36
N ALA A 765 -23.12 -56.82 -34.29
CA ALA A 765 -24.57 -57.02 -34.47
C ALA A 765 -24.89 -58.48 -34.00
N GLU A 766 -26.18 -58.86 -33.85
CA GLU A 766 -26.68 -60.26 -33.75
C GLU A 766 -26.26 -61.06 -32.47
N ASP A 767 -27.06 -61.96 -31.86
CA ASP A 767 -28.46 -62.39 -32.11
C ASP A 767 -29.15 -62.96 -30.82
N ASP A 768 -30.39 -63.45 -30.95
CA ASP A 768 -31.16 -64.44 -30.13
C ASP A 768 -31.88 -64.06 -28.78
N GLY A 769 -33.18 -64.41 -28.71
CA GLY A 769 -34.02 -64.64 -27.48
C GLY A 769 -34.86 -63.45 -26.95
N GLU A 770 -36.21 -63.36 -27.12
CA GLU A 770 -37.34 -64.11 -26.49
C GLU A 770 -37.45 -63.94 -24.95
N GLU A 771 -38.55 -63.48 -24.30
CA GLU A 771 -39.92 -62.97 -24.64
C GLU A 771 -40.29 -61.82 -23.63
N GLU A 772 -41.46 -61.15 -23.50
CA GLU A 772 -42.88 -61.34 -23.92
C GLU A 772 -43.59 -59.96 -24.16
N GLY A 773 -44.89 -59.79 -23.84
CA GLY A 773 -45.72 -58.57 -24.04
C GLY A 773 -45.54 -57.44 -23.00
N ALA A 774 -45.97 -56.17 -23.20
CA ALA A 774 -47.19 -55.56 -23.81
C ALA A 774 -48.41 -55.46 -22.83
N GLU A 775 -49.31 -54.45 -22.81
CA GLU A 775 -49.36 -53.01 -23.25
C GLU A 775 -49.82 -52.18 -21.99
N VAL A 776 -50.42 -50.97 -21.89
CA VAL A 776 -51.13 -50.03 -22.79
C VAL A 776 -51.12 -48.56 -22.28
N LYS A 777 -50.94 -47.61 -23.21
CA LYS A 777 -51.37 -46.17 -23.25
C LYS A 777 -51.61 -45.32 -21.97
N LYS A 778 -50.94 -44.14 -21.96
CA LYS A 778 -51.48 -42.74 -21.83
C LYS A 778 -52.74 -42.45 -20.97
N GLN A 779 -52.65 -41.46 -20.06
CA GLN A 779 -53.28 -40.12 -20.26
C GLN A 779 -53.00 -39.08 -19.14
N GLU A 780 -52.81 -37.82 -19.56
CA GLU A 780 -53.02 -36.56 -18.82
C GLU A 780 -54.43 -35.99 -19.14
N PRO A 781 -54.93 -34.88 -18.53
CA PRO A 781 -54.57 -34.19 -17.26
C PRO A 781 -55.81 -33.80 -16.40
N LYS A 782 -55.64 -33.14 -15.23
CA LYS A 782 -56.34 -31.87 -14.79
C LYS A 782 -56.40 -31.59 -13.26
N LYS A 783 -56.36 -30.29 -12.92
CA LYS A 783 -56.84 -29.60 -11.67
C LYS A 783 -58.35 -29.22 -11.81
N PRO A 784 -59.11 -28.60 -10.85
CA PRO A 784 -58.70 -27.81 -9.65
C PRO A 784 -59.60 -27.94 -8.37
N ALA A 785 -59.38 -27.03 -7.40
CA ALA A 785 -60.35 -26.45 -6.41
C ALA A 785 -60.87 -27.35 -5.24
N GLU A 786 -61.26 -26.86 -4.06
CA GLU A 786 -61.12 -25.53 -3.39
C GLU A 786 -61.24 -25.65 -1.83
N ASP A 787 -61.07 -24.52 -1.11
CA ASP A 787 -61.22 -24.29 0.35
C ASP A 787 -62.70 -24.55 0.86
N PRO A 788 -63.04 -24.64 2.19
CA PRO A 788 -62.69 -23.63 3.21
C PRO A 788 -62.50 -24.02 4.71
N LYS A 789 -61.92 -23.06 5.45
CA LYS A 789 -61.94 -22.79 6.93
C LYS A 789 -63.40 -22.59 7.49
N PRO A 790 -63.72 -22.33 8.81
CA PRO A 790 -62.89 -21.66 9.85
C PRO A 790 -63.19 -21.90 11.39
N LYS A 791 -62.56 -21.06 12.25
CA LYS A 791 -62.89 -20.67 13.66
C LYS A 791 -62.57 -21.64 14.82
N THR A 792 -62.29 -21.23 16.08
CA THR A 792 -61.39 -20.20 16.69
C THR A 792 -61.55 -20.17 18.24
N ALA A 793 -60.45 -20.36 19.00
CA ALA A 793 -60.23 -19.92 20.41
C ALA A 793 -61.18 -20.47 21.54
N PRO A 794 -60.93 -20.25 22.87
CA PRO A 794 -59.82 -19.55 23.54
C PRO A 794 -59.14 -20.25 24.77
N GLU A 795 -58.07 -19.61 25.29
CA GLU A 795 -57.58 -19.55 26.70
C GLU A 795 -57.37 -20.79 27.61
N LYS A 796 -56.11 -21.05 28.00
CA LYS A 796 -55.54 -20.90 29.38
C LYS A 796 -54.10 -21.44 29.51
N GLY A 797 -53.29 -20.85 30.40
CA GLY A 797 -52.00 -21.39 30.89
C GLY A 797 -52.10 -21.80 32.39
N PRO A 798 -51.01 -21.81 33.19
CA PRO A 798 -49.59 -21.55 32.87
C PRO A 798 -48.57 -22.57 33.47
N GLY A 799 -47.28 -22.40 33.15
CA GLY A 799 -46.14 -23.09 33.78
C GLY A 799 -45.84 -24.49 33.22
N TRP A 800 -44.61 -25.01 33.30
CA TRP A 800 -43.36 -24.45 33.88
C TRP A 800 -42.40 -23.95 32.82
#